data_AF-A0A3C1Y0W3-F1
#
_entry.id   AF-A0A3C1Y0W3-F1
#
_cell.length_a   1.000
_cell.length_b   1.000
_cell.length_c   1.000
_cell.angle_alpha   90.00
_cell.angle_beta   90.00
_cell.angle_gamma   90.00
#
_symmetry.space_group_name_H-M   'P 1'
#
loop_
_entity.id
_entity.type
_entity.pdbx_description
1 polymer ?
#
loop_
_entity_poly.entity_id
_entity_poly.type
_entity_poly.pdbx_seq_one_letter_code
_entity_poly.pdbx_strand_id
1 'polypeptide(L)'
;MSSHIRIVGARQNNLKNLDLTIATGELVVVTGVSGSGKSSLAFDTLYAEGQRRYVETFSPYARQFLDRMDKPQVDRIEGILPAIAIDQTNPVRSSRSTVGTMTELNDHLKLLFARGAKLYCRGCGKLVRRDTPESVYHSLAERAAAAGDPRLVVTFPIAVPANFTEDEVRGFLEQQGYTRVHAEETAVPRAAAPAKGVKKAKATKTAKAATEERRILHVIQDRFRFAGTERERIMEALDTALRMGAGHIAVYAMDADGGNAHIWKYSDRLHCADCDIEYTDPLPSSFSFNSPLGACEACRGFGRVIGIDFGLVIPDEKKTLLEGAIKPWTTPSYKECQDDLQKYAPRAGVPLGVPWKDMSDEHKRWVLYGTPDWKGGNDAWKHQWYGVQRFFDWLETKAYKMHVRVLLSKYRSYTPCPTCNGARLKPDALLWRLGNKDEADAVLPPDDGRYKRFMPVGTTWSREQLNGLDGLCLHDVMLLPIERVRKFFDTLSFSGALDAATDLLMTEVRARLKFLCDVGLGYLTLDRQSRTLSGGEVQRINLTTALGTSLVNTLFVLDEPSIGLHPRDMHRVVEVMHRLRNAGNTLVVVEHDPQVMVAADRIIDIGPGPGERGGRIVFDGTPAQLRAAPSLTGDYLGGRLRVEAPRPMPVAANTPRLLLEGVNAHNLKNVSVELPLGRLVCVTGVSGSGKSTLVQDVLYPALLKQKGKPSEAPGAFDRLLGAEQIADVVMVDQTPIGKTARSNPASYVGAFDAIRKLFAQAPLARERAYTAGTFSFNGGDGRCPTCGGTGFEHVEMQFLSDVYLRCPDCDGKRFRPEVLEVRVEHLGKSASIDEVLEMTVSEALDFFKGLRDVQTGLAPLADVGLEYVRLGQPVPT
;
A
#
# COMPACT_ATOMS: atom_id res chain seq x y z
N MET A 1 -33.28 27.60 -1.25
CA MET A 1 -32.77 28.70 -2.10
C MET A 1 -31.65 28.12 -2.94
N SER A 2 -31.89 27.82 -4.23
CA SER A 2 -30.84 27.32 -5.12
C SER A 2 -29.90 28.49 -5.46
N SER A 3 -28.64 28.40 -5.03
CA SER A 3 -27.57 29.26 -5.53
C SER A 3 -27.09 28.72 -6.88
N HIS A 4 -26.45 29.55 -7.69
CA HIS A 4 -25.95 29.15 -9.01
C HIS A 4 -24.46 29.44 -9.11
N ILE A 5 -23.70 28.51 -9.69
CA ILE A 5 -22.32 28.71 -10.11
C ILE A 5 -22.37 29.27 -11.53
N ARG A 6 -21.91 30.51 -11.74
CA ARG A 6 -21.90 31.16 -13.06
C ARG A 6 -20.47 31.32 -13.53
N ILE A 7 -20.15 30.73 -14.67
CA ILE A 7 -18.87 30.85 -15.38
C ILE A 7 -19.10 31.79 -16.57
N VAL A 8 -18.23 32.79 -16.71
CA VAL A 8 -18.24 33.74 -17.83
C VAL A 8 -16.87 33.75 -18.48
N GLY A 9 -16.83 33.52 -19.80
CA GLY A 9 -15.64 33.66 -20.63
C GLY A 9 -14.53 32.65 -20.32
N ALA A 10 -14.85 31.38 -20.10
CA ALA A 10 -13.84 30.35 -19.87
C ALA A 10 -13.03 30.05 -21.16
N ARG A 11 -11.70 30.15 -21.07
CA ARG A 11 -10.73 30.00 -22.17
C ARG A 11 -9.57 29.07 -21.84
N GLN A 12 -9.63 28.36 -20.71
CA GLN A 12 -8.60 27.42 -20.29
C GLN A 12 -8.34 26.36 -21.38
N ASN A 13 -7.08 26.17 -21.76
CA ASN A 13 -6.63 25.27 -22.82
C ASN A 13 -7.33 25.52 -24.17
N ASN A 14 -8.27 24.66 -24.57
CA ASN A 14 -8.98 24.74 -25.84
C ASN A 14 -10.40 25.30 -25.73
N LEU A 15 -10.85 25.71 -24.55
CA LEU A 15 -12.19 26.29 -24.33
C LEU A 15 -12.36 27.59 -25.13
N LYS A 16 -13.52 27.77 -25.77
CA LYS A 16 -13.78 28.86 -26.72
C LYS A 16 -14.67 29.95 -26.12
N ASN A 17 -14.17 30.65 -25.10
CA ASN A 17 -14.86 31.76 -24.42
C ASN A 17 -16.28 31.36 -23.94
N LEU A 18 -16.32 30.31 -23.13
CA LEU A 18 -17.55 29.61 -22.76
C LEU A 18 -18.22 30.26 -21.55
N ASP A 19 -19.53 30.51 -21.67
CA ASP A 19 -20.41 30.94 -20.59
C ASP A 19 -21.29 29.76 -20.16
N LEU A 20 -21.38 29.50 -18.85
CA LEU A 20 -22.13 28.37 -18.32
C LEU A 20 -22.70 28.68 -16.93
N THR A 21 -23.93 28.25 -16.67
CA THR A 21 -24.55 28.31 -15.34
C THR A 21 -24.90 26.91 -14.85
N ILE A 22 -24.40 26.54 -13.67
CA ILE A 22 -24.65 25.27 -12.98
C ILE A 22 -25.49 25.57 -11.72
N ALA A 23 -26.61 24.88 -11.54
CA ALA A 23 -27.40 25.00 -10.31
C ALA A 23 -26.76 24.16 -9.20
N THR A 24 -26.78 24.67 -7.97
CA THR A 24 -26.27 23.90 -6.82
C THR A 24 -27.26 22.82 -6.39
N GLY A 25 -26.73 21.70 -5.89
CA GLY A 25 -27.51 20.54 -5.46
C GLY A 25 -27.88 19.56 -6.58
N GLU A 26 -27.30 19.71 -7.78
CA GLU A 26 -27.52 18.82 -8.92
C GLU A 26 -26.33 17.87 -9.15
N LEU A 27 -26.62 16.72 -9.78
CA LEU A 27 -25.65 15.83 -10.41
C LEU A 27 -25.54 16.18 -11.90
N VAL A 28 -24.48 16.90 -12.27
CA VAL A 28 -24.17 17.31 -13.64
C VAL A 28 -23.13 16.38 -14.24
N VAL A 29 -23.42 15.81 -15.41
CA VAL A 29 -22.45 15.00 -16.18
C VAL A 29 -21.91 15.81 -17.35
N VAL A 30 -20.59 15.90 -17.47
CA VAL A 30 -19.88 16.48 -18.61
C VAL A 30 -19.39 15.36 -19.51
N THR A 31 -19.81 15.37 -20.77
CA THR A 31 -19.50 14.33 -21.75
C THR A 31 -18.96 14.91 -23.06
N GLY A 32 -18.56 14.07 -24.00
CA GLY A 32 -18.00 14.47 -25.29
C GLY A 32 -16.72 13.72 -25.68
N VAL A 33 -16.22 13.93 -26.90
CA VAL A 33 -15.05 13.18 -27.41
C VAL A 33 -13.76 13.43 -26.60
N SER A 34 -12.80 12.50 -26.67
CA SER A 34 -11.49 12.68 -26.04
C SER A 34 -10.85 13.99 -26.51
N GLY A 35 -10.26 14.77 -25.61
CA GLY A 35 -9.68 16.07 -25.93
C GLY A 35 -10.68 17.18 -26.28
N SER A 36 -11.99 17.00 -26.08
CA SER A 36 -12.97 18.05 -26.39
C SER A 36 -12.96 19.25 -25.43
N GLY A 37 -12.31 19.14 -24.25
CA GLY A 37 -12.24 20.19 -23.24
C GLY A 37 -13.00 19.89 -21.93
N LYS A 38 -13.46 18.65 -21.72
CA LYS A 38 -14.16 18.21 -20.50
C LYS A 38 -13.35 18.45 -19.23
N SER A 39 -12.13 17.91 -19.17
CA SER A 39 -11.25 18.07 -18.02
C SER A 39 -10.82 19.52 -17.85
N SER A 40 -10.69 20.28 -18.93
CA SER A 40 -10.38 21.72 -18.88
C SER A 40 -11.50 22.54 -18.25
N LEU A 41 -12.77 22.18 -18.46
CA LEU A 41 -13.90 22.80 -17.77
C LEU A 41 -14.01 22.32 -16.31
N ALA A 42 -13.99 21.00 -16.09
CA ALA A 42 -14.27 20.41 -14.78
C ALA A 42 -13.11 20.59 -13.79
N PHE A 43 -11.89 20.22 -14.18
CA PHE A 43 -10.72 20.21 -13.31
C PHE A 43 -9.93 21.52 -13.39
N ASP A 44 -9.52 21.92 -14.60
CA ASP A 44 -8.61 23.07 -14.77
C ASP A 44 -9.31 24.43 -14.57
N THR A 45 -10.65 24.46 -14.58
CA THR A 45 -11.43 25.69 -14.36
C THR A 45 -12.25 25.62 -13.07
N LEU A 46 -13.24 24.73 -12.97
CA LEU A 46 -14.17 24.69 -11.83
C LEU A 46 -13.49 24.26 -10.53
N TYR A 47 -12.84 23.09 -10.53
CA TYR A 47 -12.13 22.60 -9.35
C TYR A 47 -10.96 23.52 -8.97
N ALA A 48 -10.13 23.91 -9.94
CA ALA A 48 -9.00 24.80 -9.70
C ALA A 48 -9.43 26.12 -9.04
N GLU A 49 -10.50 26.76 -9.53
CA GLU A 49 -10.99 28.01 -8.94
C GLU A 49 -11.63 27.79 -7.56
N GLY A 50 -12.41 26.73 -7.39
CA GLY A 50 -13.04 26.41 -6.10
C GLY A 50 -12.02 26.08 -5.01
N GLN A 51 -10.98 25.32 -5.35
CA GLN A 51 -9.85 25.03 -4.46
C GLN A 51 -9.06 26.30 -4.16
N ARG A 52 -8.68 27.08 -5.18
CA ARG A 52 -7.93 28.33 -5.00
C ARG A 52 -8.64 29.28 -4.04
N ARG A 53 -9.93 29.58 -4.28
CA ARG A 53 -10.69 30.50 -3.42
C ARG A 53 -10.82 29.98 -2.00
N TYR A 54 -10.98 28.67 -1.81
CA TYR A 54 -11.02 28.08 -0.48
C TYR A 54 -9.66 28.24 0.22
N VAL A 55 -8.55 27.91 -0.44
CA VAL A 55 -7.21 28.01 0.14
C VAL A 55 -6.79 29.47 0.38
N GLU A 56 -7.28 30.43 -0.40
CA GLU A 56 -7.06 31.87 -0.15
C GLU A 56 -7.61 32.35 1.20
N THR A 57 -8.61 31.66 1.76
CA THR A 57 -9.13 31.98 3.10
C THR A 57 -8.18 31.56 4.23
N PHE A 58 -7.15 30.76 3.95
CA PHE A 58 -6.15 30.34 4.92
C PHE A 58 -5.16 31.47 5.27
N SER A 59 -4.08 31.12 5.97
CA SER A 59 -3.10 32.07 6.50
C SER A 59 -2.46 32.94 5.39
N PRO A 60 -1.98 34.15 5.72
CA PRO A 60 -1.25 35.01 4.78
C PRO A 60 -0.06 34.32 4.11
N TYR A 61 0.57 33.35 4.80
CA TYR A 61 1.64 32.52 4.25
C TYR A 61 1.16 31.66 3.08
N ALA A 62 0.01 30.98 3.21
CA ALA A 62 -0.54 30.17 2.13
C ALA A 62 -0.86 31.00 0.87
N ARG A 63 -1.34 32.24 1.05
CA ARG A 63 -1.63 33.15 -0.06
C ARG A 63 -0.39 33.50 -0.90
N GLN A 64 0.78 33.68 -0.26
CA GLN A 64 2.02 34.00 -0.97
C GLN A 64 2.45 32.92 -1.98
N PHE A 65 2.09 31.65 -1.74
CA PHE A 65 2.36 30.56 -2.69
C PHE A 65 1.30 30.50 -3.79
N LEU A 66 0.04 30.74 -3.45
CA LEU A 66 -1.06 30.75 -4.41
C LEU A 66 -0.98 31.90 -5.41
N ASP A 67 -0.46 33.06 -5.01
CA ASP A 67 -0.26 34.20 -5.92
C ASP A 67 0.73 33.88 -7.06
N ARG A 68 1.54 32.83 -6.91
CA ARG A 68 2.46 32.33 -7.95
C ARG A 68 1.83 31.29 -8.86
N MET A 69 0.67 30.73 -8.50
CA MET A 69 -0.03 29.76 -9.34
C MET A 69 -0.78 30.48 -10.47
N ASP A 70 -0.72 29.89 -11.66
CA ASP A 70 -1.50 30.38 -12.80
C ASP A 70 -3.00 30.31 -12.46
N LYS A 71 -3.68 31.46 -12.51
CA LYS A 71 -5.14 31.51 -12.36
C LYS A 71 -5.79 30.86 -13.57
N PRO A 72 -6.89 30.11 -13.41
CA PRO A 72 -7.65 29.61 -14.54
C PRO A 72 -8.02 30.75 -15.51
N GLN A 73 -7.89 30.51 -16.81
CA GLN A 73 -8.19 31.53 -17.82
C GLN A 73 -9.70 31.69 -17.97
N VAL A 74 -10.28 32.56 -17.16
CA VAL A 74 -11.72 32.86 -17.13
C VAL A 74 -11.95 34.34 -16.81
N ASP A 75 -12.98 34.97 -17.38
CA ASP A 75 -13.29 36.38 -17.08
C ASP A 75 -13.83 36.53 -15.66
N ARG A 76 -14.81 35.67 -15.30
CA ARG A 76 -15.41 35.69 -13.97
C ARG A 76 -16.08 34.37 -13.64
N ILE A 77 -15.95 33.96 -12.37
CA ILE A 77 -16.75 32.87 -11.78
C ILE A 77 -17.48 33.40 -10.53
N GLU A 78 -18.80 33.27 -10.48
CA GLU A 78 -19.64 33.66 -9.34
C GLU A 78 -20.24 32.43 -8.66
N GLY A 79 -20.42 32.48 -7.35
CA GLY A 79 -21.10 31.41 -6.60
C GLY A 79 -20.36 30.09 -6.48
N ILE A 80 -19.05 30.04 -6.79
CA ILE A 80 -18.24 28.82 -6.69
C ILE A 80 -18.16 28.33 -5.23
N LEU A 81 -18.37 27.03 -5.03
CA LEU A 81 -18.28 26.36 -3.74
C LEU A 81 -16.84 25.87 -3.50
N PRO A 82 -16.43 25.59 -2.25
CA PRO A 82 -15.22 24.83 -1.98
C PRO A 82 -15.26 23.51 -2.77
N ALA A 83 -14.18 23.22 -3.49
CA ALA A 83 -14.16 22.10 -4.44
C ALA A 83 -13.24 20.96 -3.97
N ILE A 84 -13.70 19.73 -4.16
CA ILE A 84 -12.94 18.50 -3.92
C ILE A 84 -12.92 17.68 -5.22
N ALA A 85 -11.72 17.42 -5.73
CA ALA A 85 -11.52 16.52 -6.86
C ALA A 85 -11.40 15.07 -6.37
N ILE A 86 -12.05 14.15 -7.08
CA ILE A 86 -11.90 12.71 -6.92
C ILE A 86 -11.44 12.15 -8.27
N ASP A 87 -10.12 12.14 -8.44
CA ASP A 87 -9.43 11.64 -9.62
C ASP A 87 -8.93 10.19 -9.42
N GLN A 88 -8.31 9.65 -10.47
CA GLN A 88 -7.71 8.31 -10.44
C GLN A 88 -6.27 8.32 -9.93
N THR A 89 -5.67 9.50 -9.75
CA THR A 89 -4.28 9.59 -9.34
C THR A 89 -4.20 9.33 -7.84
N ASN A 90 -3.34 8.37 -7.47
CA ASN A 90 -3.02 8.18 -6.06
C ASN A 90 -1.80 9.06 -5.71
N PRO A 91 -1.98 10.18 -4.97
CA PRO A 91 -0.86 11.01 -4.55
C PRO A 91 0.06 10.25 -3.58
N VAL A 92 -0.47 9.28 -2.82
CA VAL A 92 0.27 8.54 -1.80
C VAL A 92 0.67 7.14 -2.28
N ARG A 93 1.81 7.05 -2.96
CA ARG A 93 2.39 5.77 -3.44
C ARG A 93 3.40 5.12 -2.49
N SER A 94 3.36 5.47 -1.20
CA SER A 94 4.25 4.89 -0.19
C SER A 94 3.85 3.45 0.15
N SER A 95 4.83 2.58 0.33
CA SER A 95 4.62 1.20 0.78
C SER A 95 4.11 1.07 2.22
N ARG A 96 4.15 2.16 3.01
CA ARG A 96 3.52 2.20 4.34
C ARG A 96 2.02 2.46 4.28
N SER A 97 1.52 3.07 3.20
CA SER A 97 0.10 3.38 3.06
C SER A 97 -0.66 2.12 2.62
N THR A 98 -1.79 1.86 3.27
CA THR A 98 -2.70 0.75 2.98
C THR A 98 -4.13 1.25 2.82
N VAL A 99 -5.03 0.38 2.35
CA VAL A 99 -6.48 0.67 2.31
C VAL A 99 -6.98 1.13 3.68
N GLY A 100 -6.55 0.47 4.76
CA GLY A 100 -6.92 0.85 6.13
C GLY A 100 -6.43 2.23 6.57
N THR A 101 -5.28 2.71 6.06
CA THR A 101 -4.84 4.09 6.33
C THR A 101 -5.54 5.11 5.44
N MET A 102 -5.79 4.78 4.16
CA MET A 102 -6.50 5.68 3.23
C MET A 102 -7.95 5.94 3.63
N THR A 103 -8.56 4.99 4.33
CA THR A 103 -9.96 5.05 4.80
C THR A 103 -10.08 5.52 6.25
N GLU A 104 -8.94 5.82 6.90
CA GLU A 104 -8.81 6.13 8.34
C GLU A 104 -9.38 5.04 9.27
N LEU A 105 -9.73 3.87 8.74
CA LEU A 105 -10.19 2.74 9.55
C LEU A 105 -9.11 2.31 10.54
N ASN A 106 -7.83 2.35 10.16
CA ASN A 106 -6.73 2.05 11.08
C ASN A 106 -6.69 2.98 12.30
N ASP A 107 -7.11 4.23 12.16
CA ASP A 107 -7.12 5.19 13.27
C ASP A 107 -8.24 4.90 14.27
N HIS A 108 -9.37 4.39 13.78
CA HIS A 108 -10.46 3.92 14.63
C HIS A 108 -10.13 2.56 15.26
N LEU A 109 -9.57 1.63 14.48
CA LEU A 109 -9.19 0.30 14.94
C LEU A 109 -8.13 0.38 16.05
N LYS A 110 -7.10 1.21 15.91
CA LYS A 110 -6.07 1.34 16.96
C LYS A 110 -6.64 1.87 18.29
N LEU A 111 -7.63 2.75 18.24
CA LEU A 111 -8.34 3.26 19.42
C LEU A 111 -9.19 2.16 20.05
N LEU A 112 -9.91 1.40 19.21
CA LEU A 112 -10.77 0.31 19.66
C LEU A 112 -9.97 -0.83 20.29
N PHE A 113 -8.86 -1.24 19.68
CA PHE A 113 -7.97 -2.27 20.24
C PHE A 113 -7.35 -1.84 21.56
N ALA A 114 -6.97 -0.57 21.71
CA ALA A 114 -6.44 -0.06 22.98
C ALA A 114 -7.46 -0.04 24.12
N ARG A 115 -8.76 0.01 23.81
CA ARG A 115 -9.84 0.07 24.81
C ARG A 115 -10.49 -1.27 25.09
N GLY A 116 -10.73 -2.07 24.05
CA GLY A 116 -11.63 -3.23 24.12
C GLY A 116 -10.98 -4.59 23.86
N ALA A 117 -9.70 -4.65 23.50
CA ALA A 117 -9.02 -5.92 23.26
C ALA A 117 -8.56 -6.59 24.57
N LYS A 118 -8.59 -7.92 24.59
CA LYS A 118 -8.11 -8.78 25.66
C LYS A 118 -6.68 -9.25 25.39
N LEU A 119 -5.81 -9.19 26.39
CA LEU A 119 -4.41 -9.62 26.27
C LEU A 119 -4.27 -11.12 26.54
N TYR A 120 -3.50 -11.81 25.70
CA TYR A 120 -3.15 -13.23 25.89
C TYR A 120 -1.65 -13.42 26.13
N CYS A 121 -1.30 -14.30 27.06
CA CYS A 121 0.10 -14.54 27.39
C CYS A 121 0.85 -15.23 26.24
N ARG A 122 1.99 -14.68 25.81
CA ARG A 122 2.83 -15.25 24.72
C ARG A 122 3.37 -16.66 25.02
N GLY A 123 3.45 -17.03 26.30
CA GLY A 123 3.85 -18.37 26.74
C GLY A 123 2.69 -19.36 26.71
N CYS A 124 1.81 -19.26 27.72
CA CYS A 124 0.75 -20.25 27.95
C CYS A 124 -0.55 -20.00 27.17
N GLY A 125 -0.74 -18.83 26.55
CA GLY A 125 -1.98 -18.50 25.83
C GLY A 125 -3.19 -18.22 26.71
N LYS A 126 -3.03 -18.09 28.04
CA LYS A 126 -4.11 -17.70 28.95
C LYS A 126 -4.39 -16.20 28.90
N LEU A 127 -5.62 -15.81 29.22
CA LEU A 127 -6.03 -14.42 29.38
C LEU A 127 -5.21 -13.75 30.49
N VAL A 128 -4.55 -12.64 30.17
CA VAL A 128 -3.84 -11.79 31.12
C VAL A 128 -4.76 -10.64 31.49
N ARG A 129 -5.12 -10.56 32.76
CA ARG A 129 -5.95 -9.50 33.33
C ARG A 129 -5.33 -9.04 34.65
N ARG A 130 -5.77 -7.88 35.13
CA ARG A 130 -5.47 -7.44 36.49
C ARG A 130 -6.49 -8.08 37.42
N ASP A 131 -6.06 -9.01 38.25
CA ASP A 131 -6.92 -9.65 39.21
C ASP A 131 -7.17 -8.72 40.41
N THR A 132 -8.43 -8.63 40.83
CA THR A 132 -8.84 -7.98 42.08
C THR A 132 -9.15 -9.06 43.12
N PRO A 133 -9.17 -8.73 44.43
CA PRO A 133 -9.60 -9.69 45.46
C PRO A 133 -10.94 -10.36 45.11
N GLU A 134 -11.86 -9.61 44.51
CA GLU A 134 -13.16 -10.10 44.04
C GLU A 134 -13.03 -11.10 42.87
N SER A 135 -12.20 -10.80 41.84
CA SER A 135 -12.01 -11.73 40.72
C SER A 135 -11.27 -13.00 41.13
N VAL A 136 -10.34 -12.90 42.08
CA VAL A 136 -9.67 -14.05 42.68
C VAL A 136 -10.67 -14.87 43.49
N TYR A 137 -11.51 -14.24 44.31
CA TYR A 137 -12.57 -14.92 45.06
C TYR A 137 -13.49 -15.74 44.16
N HIS A 138 -14.01 -15.15 43.08
CA HIS A 138 -14.85 -15.87 42.11
C HIS A 138 -14.11 -17.04 41.45
N SER A 139 -12.86 -16.84 41.04
CA SER A 139 -12.04 -17.91 40.46
C SER A 139 -11.78 -19.04 41.48
N LEU A 140 -11.57 -18.71 42.76
CA LEU A 140 -11.41 -19.69 43.82
C LEU A 140 -12.70 -20.46 44.09
N ALA A 141 -13.86 -19.80 44.04
CA ALA A 141 -15.16 -20.45 44.22
C ALA A 141 -15.38 -21.55 43.17
N GLU A 142 -15.16 -21.21 41.89
CA GLU A 142 -15.31 -22.16 40.78
C GLU A 142 -14.32 -23.32 40.87
N ARG A 143 -13.04 -23.02 41.12
CA ARG A 143 -11.99 -24.03 41.16
C ARG A 143 -12.05 -24.92 42.40
N ALA A 144 -12.40 -24.37 43.55
CA ALA A 144 -12.59 -25.14 44.78
C ALA A 144 -13.79 -26.08 44.65
N ALA A 145 -14.90 -25.63 44.05
CA ALA A 145 -16.04 -26.49 43.77
C ALA A 145 -15.67 -27.64 42.82
N ALA A 146 -14.92 -27.36 41.75
CA ALA A 146 -14.45 -28.39 40.81
C ALA A 146 -13.46 -29.38 41.45
N ALA A 147 -12.67 -28.94 42.44
CA ALA A 147 -11.67 -29.77 43.14
C ALA A 147 -12.21 -30.47 44.40
N GLY A 148 -13.50 -30.36 44.71
CA GLY A 148 -14.12 -31.02 45.88
C GLY A 148 -13.83 -30.35 47.23
N ASP A 149 -13.78 -29.01 47.27
CA ASP A 149 -13.49 -28.18 48.45
C ASP A 149 -12.18 -28.56 49.18
N PRO A 150 -11.03 -28.54 48.49
CA PRO A 150 -9.74 -28.83 49.10
C PRO A 150 -9.37 -27.75 50.13
N ARG A 151 -8.46 -28.09 51.03
CA ARG A 151 -7.86 -27.08 51.92
C ARG A 151 -7.00 -26.13 51.08
N LEU A 152 -7.30 -24.84 51.13
CA LEU A 152 -6.56 -23.80 50.43
C LEU A 152 -5.55 -23.15 51.37
N VAL A 153 -4.32 -22.95 50.88
CA VAL A 153 -3.27 -22.18 51.56
C VAL A 153 -2.97 -20.95 50.71
N VAL A 154 -3.35 -19.78 51.22
CA VAL A 154 -3.11 -18.49 50.55
C VAL A 154 -1.72 -18.01 50.94
N THR A 155 -0.89 -17.72 49.94
CA THR A 155 0.49 -17.27 50.13
C THR A 155 0.83 -16.05 49.29
N PHE A 156 1.81 -15.29 49.74
CA PHE A 156 2.43 -14.20 48.98
C PHE A 156 3.93 -14.46 48.80
N PRO A 157 4.50 -14.18 47.61
CA PRO A 157 5.91 -14.39 47.34
C PRO A 157 6.77 -13.22 47.84
N ILE A 158 7.88 -13.52 48.51
CA ILE A 158 8.94 -12.56 48.86
C ILE A 158 10.27 -13.05 48.31
N ALA A 159 10.91 -12.21 47.48
CA ALA A 159 12.25 -12.47 46.98
C ALA A 159 13.29 -12.04 48.02
N VAL A 160 14.22 -12.94 48.35
CA VAL A 160 15.37 -12.63 49.23
C VAL A 160 16.32 -11.69 48.47
N PRO A 161 16.52 -10.43 48.93
CA PRO A 161 17.44 -9.51 48.26
C PRO A 161 18.90 -9.97 48.41
N ALA A 162 19.74 -9.68 47.42
CA ALA A 162 21.15 -10.13 47.41
C ALA A 162 22.00 -9.66 48.62
N ASN A 163 21.55 -8.62 49.32
CA ASN A 163 22.25 -8.05 50.48
C ASN A 163 21.82 -8.66 51.82
N PHE A 164 20.83 -9.55 51.83
CA PHE A 164 20.28 -10.15 53.05
C PHE A 164 20.39 -11.67 52.99
N THR A 165 20.64 -12.27 54.13
CA THR A 165 20.52 -13.71 54.33
C THR A 165 19.05 -14.10 54.51
N GLU A 166 18.74 -15.36 54.25
CA GLU A 166 17.37 -15.88 54.40
C GLU A 166 16.88 -15.75 55.86
N ASP A 167 17.76 -15.99 56.83
CA ASP A 167 17.46 -15.89 58.26
C ASP A 167 17.12 -14.46 58.68
N GLU A 168 17.78 -13.46 58.10
CA GLU A 168 17.44 -12.05 58.33
C GLU A 168 16.05 -11.71 57.76
N VAL A 169 15.74 -12.18 56.54
CA VAL A 169 14.41 -11.98 55.94
C VAL A 169 13.32 -12.70 56.74
N ARG A 170 13.58 -13.92 57.23
CA ARG A 170 12.68 -14.64 58.13
C ARG A 170 12.49 -13.90 59.45
N GLY A 171 13.55 -13.36 60.05
CA GLY A 171 13.47 -12.54 61.26
C GLY A 171 12.63 -11.28 61.08
N PHE A 172 12.73 -10.60 59.93
CA PHE A 172 11.86 -9.47 59.62
C PHE A 172 10.39 -9.88 59.43
N LEU A 173 10.14 -11.05 58.84
CA LEU A 173 8.79 -11.60 58.69
C LEU A 173 8.18 -11.99 60.04
N GLU A 174 8.96 -12.58 60.94
CA GLU A 174 8.54 -12.92 62.29
C GLU A 174 8.17 -11.66 63.10
N GLN A 175 8.93 -10.57 62.96
CA GLN A 175 8.59 -9.28 63.57
C GLN A 175 7.25 -8.71 63.05
N GLN A 176 6.86 -9.06 61.83
CA GLN A 176 5.58 -8.70 61.22
C GLN A 176 4.47 -9.73 61.50
N GLY A 177 4.75 -10.80 62.26
CA GLY A 177 3.78 -11.83 62.65
C GLY A 177 3.72 -13.04 61.71
N TYR A 178 4.55 -13.11 60.67
CA TYR A 178 4.59 -14.22 59.71
C TYR A 178 5.66 -15.25 60.09
N THR A 179 5.21 -16.37 60.67
CA THR A 179 6.10 -17.44 61.17
C THR A 179 6.17 -18.67 60.27
N ARG A 180 5.41 -18.72 59.17
CA ARG A 180 5.23 -19.92 58.35
C ARG A 180 5.46 -19.65 56.86
N VAL A 181 6.41 -20.40 56.30
CA VAL A 181 6.68 -20.50 54.85
C VAL A 181 6.12 -21.81 54.33
N HIS A 182 5.41 -21.78 53.21
CA HIS A 182 4.78 -22.97 52.60
C HIS A 182 5.69 -23.66 51.57
N ALA A 183 6.40 -22.87 50.78
CA ALA A 183 7.24 -23.37 49.69
C ALA A 183 8.39 -22.39 49.40
N GLU A 184 9.45 -22.92 48.79
CA GLU A 184 10.64 -22.18 48.38
C GLU A 184 10.91 -22.46 46.90
N GLU A 185 11.10 -21.41 46.10
CA GLU A 185 11.38 -21.50 44.67
C GLU A 185 12.66 -20.73 44.33
N THR A 186 13.59 -21.32 43.60
CA THR A 186 14.76 -20.61 43.08
C THR A 186 14.42 -20.10 41.69
N ALA A 187 14.35 -18.78 41.51
CA ALA A 187 13.99 -18.16 40.24
C ALA A 187 14.93 -16.99 39.92
N VAL A 188 15.12 -16.69 38.63
CA VAL A 188 15.85 -15.48 38.25
C VAL A 188 14.98 -14.27 38.64
N PRO A 189 15.47 -13.34 39.50
CA PRO A 189 14.70 -12.20 39.95
C PRO A 189 14.41 -11.23 38.81
N ARG A 190 13.25 -10.61 38.91
CA ARG A 190 12.71 -9.61 38.00
C ARG A 190 13.72 -8.52 37.64
N ALA A 191 13.80 -8.16 36.37
CA ALA A 191 14.38 -6.88 35.97
C ALA A 191 13.49 -5.76 36.53
N ALA A 192 14.00 -4.94 37.44
CA ALA A 192 13.25 -3.83 38.00
C ALA A 192 12.85 -2.84 36.89
N ALA A 193 11.58 -2.41 36.87
CA ALA A 193 11.15 -1.29 36.04
C ALA A 193 12.00 -0.05 36.39
N PRO A 194 12.47 0.74 35.41
CA PRO A 194 13.30 1.90 35.69
C PRO A 194 12.50 2.95 36.48
N ALA A 195 12.94 3.25 37.69
CA ALA A 195 12.41 4.35 38.48
C ALA A 195 12.59 5.67 37.71
N LYS A 196 11.48 6.36 37.40
CA LYS A 196 11.52 7.70 36.79
C LYS A 196 12.03 8.71 37.81
N GLY A 197 13.18 9.31 37.53
CA GLY A 197 13.60 10.57 38.14
C GLY A 197 14.89 10.54 38.96
N VAL A 198 16.04 10.31 38.33
CA VAL A 198 17.33 10.76 38.87
C VAL A 198 18.18 11.34 37.73
N LYS A 199 18.74 12.53 37.95
CA LYS A 199 19.54 13.30 36.99
C LYS A 199 20.78 12.51 36.53
N LYS A 200 21.09 12.61 35.23
CA LYS A 200 22.29 12.05 34.57
C LYS A 200 23.57 12.46 35.31
N ALA A 201 24.27 11.49 35.88
CA ALA A 201 25.70 11.60 36.21
C ALA A 201 26.51 10.63 35.33
N LYS A 202 27.74 11.04 35.02
CA LYS A 202 28.64 10.51 33.99
C LYS A 202 28.88 9.00 34.04
N ALA A 203 28.83 8.38 32.87
CA ALA A 203 29.13 6.98 32.63
C ALA A 203 30.60 6.65 32.93
N THR A 204 30.82 5.73 33.86
CA THR A 204 32.05 4.92 33.96
C THR A 204 31.74 3.50 33.51
N LYS A 205 32.63 2.95 32.69
CA LYS A 205 32.56 1.62 32.09
C LYS A 205 32.77 0.55 33.16
N THR A 206 31.70 -0.15 33.56
CA THR A 206 31.62 -1.61 33.84
C THR A 206 30.33 -1.90 34.59
N ALA A 207 29.29 -2.33 33.86
CA ALA A 207 28.14 -2.99 34.45
C ALA A 207 27.74 -4.14 33.53
N LYS A 208 28.41 -5.28 33.70
CA LYS A 208 27.81 -6.58 33.37
C LYS A 208 26.65 -6.74 34.34
N ALA A 209 25.41 -6.57 33.87
CA ALA A 209 24.24 -6.95 34.66
C ALA A 209 24.25 -8.48 34.79
N ALA A 210 24.67 -8.98 35.94
CA ALA A 210 24.61 -10.39 36.27
C ALA A 210 23.14 -10.76 36.56
N THR A 211 22.59 -11.66 35.75
CA THR A 211 21.44 -12.50 36.09
C THR A 211 21.85 -13.46 37.19
N GLU A 212 21.72 -13.06 38.45
CA GLU A 212 21.89 -13.95 39.62
C GLU A 212 20.53 -14.55 39.99
N GLU A 213 20.43 -15.86 40.08
CA GLU A 213 19.27 -16.59 40.61
C GLU A 213 19.00 -16.15 42.07
N ARG A 214 17.74 -15.86 42.41
CA ARG A 214 17.32 -15.47 43.76
C ARG A 214 16.24 -16.41 44.28
N ARG A 215 16.26 -16.66 45.59
CA ARG A 215 15.25 -17.49 46.26
C ARG A 215 13.99 -16.68 46.53
N ILE A 216 12.84 -17.28 46.26
CA ILE A 216 11.50 -16.74 46.52
C ILE A 216 10.85 -17.59 47.60
N LEU A 217 10.46 -16.96 48.70
CA LEU A 217 9.76 -17.58 49.82
C LEU A 217 8.25 -17.34 49.66
N HIS A 218 7.45 -18.41 49.68
CA HIS A 218 5.99 -18.32 49.69
C HIS A 218 5.48 -18.30 51.14
N VAL A 219 5.23 -17.10 51.67
CA VAL A 219 4.82 -16.88 53.06
C VAL A 219 3.31 -17.04 53.17
N ILE A 220 2.84 -17.70 54.23
CA ILE A 220 1.43 -18.02 54.41
C ILE A 220 0.68 -16.86 55.02
N GLN A 221 -0.37 -16.41 54.33
CA GLN A 221 -1.31 -15.42 54.83
C GLN A 221 -2.45 -16.08 55.63
N ASP A 222 -3.14 -17.05 55.03
CA ASP A 222 -4.26 -17.74 55.68
C ASP A 222 -4.43 -19.17 55.12
N ARG A 223 -5.16 -20.03 55.85
CA ARG A 223 -5.48 -21.41 55.48
C ARG A 223 -6.93 -21.72 55.80
N PHE A 224 -7.72 -22.09 54.80
CA PHE A 224 -9.15 -22.35 54.99
C PHE A 224 -9.71 -23.35 53.98
N ARG A 225 -10.93 -23.84 54.21
CA ARG A 225 -11.75 -24.53 53.19
C ARG A 225 -12.80 -23.55 52.68
N PHE A 226 -13.03 -23.52 51.37
CA PHE A 226 -13.84 -22.47 50.75
C PHE A 226 -15.30 -22.56 51.20
N ALA A 227 -15.89 -23.76 51.25
CA ALA A 227 -17.31 -23.95 51.56
C ALA A 227 -17.72 -23.55 52.99
N GLY A 228 -16.78 -23.55 53.93
CA GLY A 228 -17.04 -23.30 55.35
C GLY A 228 -16.51 -21.96 55.89
N THR A 229 -16.02 -21.08 55.02
CA THR A 229 -15.36 -19.83 55.44
C THR A 229 -16.14 -18.61 54.98
N GLU A 230 -16.32 -17.65 55.88
CA GLU A 230 -17.01 -16.40 55.58
C GLU A 230 -16.28 -15.60 54.50
N ARG A 231 -17.06 -14.98 53.61
CA ARG A 231 -16.54 -14.20 52.48
C ARG A 231 -15.62 -13.07 52.93
N GLU A 232 -15.94 -12.39 54.03
CA GLU A 232 -15.15 -11.27 54.57
C GLU A 232 -13.71 -11.69 54.90
N ARG A 233 -13.54 -12.83 55.60
CA ARG A 233 -12.22 -13.39 55.92
C ARG A 233 -11.42 -13.75 54.68
N ILE A 234 -12.07 -14.35 53.67
CA ILE A 234 -11.39 -14.70 52.42
C ILE A 234 -10.93 -13.42 51.70
N MET A 235 -11.80 -12.42 51.59
CA MET A 235 -11.47 -11.16 50.92
C MET A 235 -10.32 -10.41 51.60
N GLU A 236 -10.30 -10.38 52.95
CA GLU A 236 -9.21 -9.78 53.72
C GLU A 236 -7.88 -10.51 53.51
N ALA A 237 -7.90 -11.84 53.49
CA ALA A 237 -6.70 -12.64 53.22
C ALA A 237 -6.16 -12.41 51.80
N LEU A 238 -7.04 -12.28 50.79
CA LEU A 238 -6.65 -12.01 49.41
C LEU A 238 -6.07 -10.59 49.24
N ASP A 239 -6.72 -9.58 49.81
CA ASP A 239 -6.24 -8.18 49.76
C ASP A 239 -4.88 -8.02 50.47
N THR A 240 -4.72 -8.63 51.64
CA THR A 240 -3.44 -8.59 52.39
C THR A 240 -2.33 -9.30 51.63
N ALA A 241 -2.61 -10.50 51.09
CA ALA A 241 -1.62 -11.26 50.33
C ALA A 241 -1.19 -10.51 49.05
N LEU A 242 -2.11 -9.88 48.32
CA LEU A 242 -1.75 -9.06 47.16
C LEU A 242 -0.87 -7.87 47.55
N ARG A 243 -1.20 -7.15 48.63
CA ARG A 243 -0.39 -6.01 49.10
C ARG A 243 1.03 -6.44 49.51
N MET A 244 1.13 -7.49 50.32
CA MET A 244 2.41 -8.00 50.82
C MET A 244 3.27 -8.63 49.71
N GLY A 245 2.65 -9.31 48.75
CA GLY A 245 3.30 -9.94 47.60
C GLY A 245 3.64 -9.00 46.45
N ALA A 246 3.59 -7.68 46.67
CA ALA A 246 3.78 -6.65 45.64
C ALA A 246 2.90 -6.84 44.40
N GLY A 247 1.66 -7.32 44.61
CA GLY A 247 0.67 -7.58 43.58
C GLY A 247 0.55 -9.04 43.16
N HIS A 248 1.28 -9.96 43.78
CA HIS A 248 1.28 -11.39 43.41
C HIS A 248 0.79 -12.27 44.55
N ILE A 249 0.05 -13.31 44.20
CA ILE A 249 -0.51 -14.25 45.15
C ILE A 249 -0.47 -15.66 44.56
N ALA A 250 -0.19 -16.65 45.40
CA ALA A 250 -0.26 -18.07 45.04
C ALA A 250 -1.12 -18.82 46.05
N VAL A 251 -2.13 -19.53 45.55
CA VAL A 251 -3.04 -20.34 46.35
C VAL A 251 -2.75 -21.81 46.08
N TYR A 252 -2.35 -22.54 47.11
CA TYR A 252 -2.08 -23.97 47.04
C TYR A 252 -3.33 -24.73 47.47
N ALA A 253 -3.88 -25.54 46.55
CA ALA A 253 -4.92 -26.50 46.86
C ALA A 253 -4.27 -27.81 47.31
N MET A 254 -4.54 -28.21 48.55
CA MET A 254 -3.94 -29.40 49.16
C MET A 254 -4.71 -30.66 48.79
N ASP A 255 -4.00 -31.77 48.55
CA ASP A 255 -4.60 -33.11 48.44
C ASP A 255 -4.95 -33.71 49.81
N ALA A 256 -5.53 -34.91 49.81
CA ALA A 256 -5.92 -35.64 51.03
C ALA A 256 -4.71 -36.08 51.89
N ASP A 257 -3.52 -36.19 51.29
CA ASP A 257 -2.28 -36.64 51.93
C ASP A 257 -1.41 -35.47 52.43
N GLY A 258 -1.86 -34.22 52.24
CA GLY A 258 -1.16 -33.01 52.65
C GLY A 258 -0.08 -32.52 51.67
N GLY A 259 -0.08 -33.02 50.44
CA GLY A 259 0.68 -32.53 49.31
C GLY A 259 -0.01 -31.38 48.55
N ASN A 260 0.74 -30.69 47.70
CA ASN A 260 0.21 -29.62 46.85
C ASN A 260 -0.37 -30.23 45.55
N ALA A 261 -1.70 -30.36 45.46
CA ALA A 261 -2.37 -30.90 44.28
C ALA A 261 -2.31 -29.91 43.10
N HIS A 262 -2.64 -28.64 43.37
CA HIS A 262 -2.66 -27.57 42.36
C HIS A 262 -2.18 -26.24 42.94
N ILE A 263 -1.48 -25.46 42.12
CA ILE A 263 -1.06 -24.09 42.46
C ILE A 263 -1.82 -23.13 41.54
N TRP A 264 -2.59 -22.23 42.12
CA TRP A 264 -3.30 -21.18 41.40
C TRP A 264 -2.64 -19.84 41.69
N LYS A 265 -1.94 -19.30 40.69
CA LYS A 265 -1.23 -18.03 40.78
C LYS A 265 -2.09 -16.90 40.19
N TYR A 266 -2.11 -15.73 40.83
CA TYR A 266 -2.83 -14.53 40.36
C TYR A 266 -1.95 -13.28 40.50
N SER A 267 -2.34 -12.21 39.81
CA SER A 267 -1.61 -10.93 39.81
C SER A 267 -2.54 -9.73 39.64
N ASP A 268 -2.37 -8.68 40.45
CA ASP A 268 -3.09 -7.40 40.28
C ASP A 268 -2.50 -6.51 39.15
N ARG A 269 -1.34 -6.91 38.62
CA ARG A 269 -0.66 -6.25 37.51
C ARG A 269 -1.06 -6.87 36.18
N LEU A 270 -0.70 -6.23 35.08
CA LEU A 270 -0.81 -6.80 33.74
C LEU A 270 0.32 -7.84 33.52
N HIS A 271 0.21 -8.97 34.21
CA HIS A 271 1.26 -9.99 34.31
C HIS A 271 0.66 -11.39 34.24
N CYS A 272 1.32 -12.29 33.53
CA CYS A 272 0.94 -13.69 33.50
C CYS A 272 1.59 -14.44 34.66
N ALA A 273 0.79 -14.80 35.66
CA ALA A 273 1.26 -15.47 36.86
C ALA A 273 1.88 -16.87 36.62
N ASP A 274 1.46 -17.57 35.56
CA ASP A 274 2.00 -18.90 35.23
C ASP A 274 3.36 -18.88 34.51
N CYS A 275 3.57 -17.92 33.61
CA CYS A 275 4.80 -17.82 32.82
C CYS A 275 5.79 -16.80 33.37
N ASP A 276 5.41 -16.07 34.42
CA ASP A 276 6.13 -14.94 35.00
C ASP A 276 6.53 -13.88 33.96
N ILE A 277 5.58 -13.48 33.11
CA ILE A 277 5.80 -12.47 32.06
C ILE A 277 4.99 -11.21 32.37
N GLU A 278 5.68 -10.08 32.50
CA GLU A 278 5.06 -8.76 32.67
C GLU A 278 4.80 -8.10 31.30
N TYR A 279 3.65 -7.44 31.18
CA TYR A 279 3.21 -6.75 29.97
C TYR A 279 2.95 -5.26 30.26
N THR A 280 2.89 -4.46 29.19
CA THR A 280 2.64 -3.02 29.27
C THR A 280 1.22 -2.70 28.82
N ASP A 281 0.62 -1.68 29.41
CA ASP A 281 -0.69 -1.20 29.00
C ASP A 281 -0.73 -0.81 27.52
N PRO A 282 -1.83 -1.12 26.83
CA PRO A 282 -1.96 -0.85 25.42
C PRO A 282 -2.17 0.65 25.20
N LEU A 283 -1.37 1.24 24.34
CA LEU A 283 -1.61 2.58 23.80
C LEU A 283 -2.12 2.44 22.36
N PRO A 284 -2.93 3.39 21.85
CA PRO A 284 -3.31 3.39 20.44
C PRO A 284 -2.09 3.38 19.50
N SER A 285 -0.97 3.99 19.91
CA SER A 285 0.30 3.96 19.18
C SER A 285 0.94 2.57 19.12
N SER A 286 0.69 1.68 20.09
CA SER A 286 1.16 0.30 20.10
C SER A 286 0.56 -0.52 18.95
N PHE A 287 -0.63 -0.13 18.48
CA PHE A 287 -1.32 -0.76 17.35
C PHE A 287 -1.09 -0.05 16.01
N SER A 288 -0.16 0.92 15.96
CA SER A 288 0.16 1.66 14.75
C SER A 288 1.51 1.24 14.20
N PHE A 289 1.52 0.66 12.99
CA PHE A 289 2.76 0.40 12.26
C PHE A 289 3.42 1.68 11.71
N ASN A 290 2.81 2.86 11.90
CA ASN A 290 3.40 4.16 11.60
C ASN A 290 4.08 4.80 12.82
N SER A 291 3.86 4.26 14.03
CA SER A 291 4.53 4.71 15.25
C SER A 291 5.71 3.79 15.58
N PRO A 292 6.87 4.31 16.02
CA PRO A 292 7.97 3.47 16.53
C PRO A 292 7.60 2.58 17.72
N LEU A 293 6.54 2.95 18.47
CA LEU A 293 6.05 2.16 19.61
C LEU A 293 5.41 0.85 19.14
N GLY A 294 4.59 0.90 18.09
CA GLY A 294 3.90 -0.27 17.53
C GLY A 294 4.61 -0.94 16.37
N ALA A 295 5.43 -0.22 15.60
CA ALA A 295 6.06 -0.74 14.40
C ALA A 295 7.14 -1.78 14.70
N CYS A 296 7.16 -2.86 13.91
CA CYS A 296 8.25 -3.83 13.91
C CYS A 296 9.59 -3.13 13.65
N GLU A 297 10.60 -3.43 14.46
CA GLU A 297 11.90 -2.73 14.43
C GLU A 297 12.72 -3.05 13.18
N ALA A 298 12.66 -4.31 12.71
CA ALA A 298 13.41 -4.78 11.55
C ALA A 298 12.92 -4.16 10.24
N CYS A 299 11.60 -4.21 10.00
CA CYS A 299 11.01 -3.61 8.79
C CYS A 299 10.50 -2.19 9.01
N ARG A 300 10.67 -1.60 10.21
CA ARG A 300 10.16 -0.27 10.58
C ARG A 300 8.68 -0.04 10.25
N GLY A 301 7.85 -1.09 10.25
CA GLY A 301 6.42 -1.01 9.90
C GLY A 301 6.08 -1.19 8.41
N PHE A 302 7.03 -1.53 7.55
CA PHE A 302 6.75 -1.83 6.14
C PHE A 302 6.17 -3.25 5.92
N GLY A 303 6.30 -4.16 6.89
CA GLY A 303 5.90 -5.57 6.78
C GLY A 303 6.81 -6.42 5.90
N ARG A 304 7.74 -5.79 5.19
CA ARG A 304 8.61 -6.41 4.22
C ARG A 304 10.01 -5.86 4.33
N VAL A 305 10.98 -6.68 3.98
CA VAL A 305 12.39 -6.29 3.88
C VAL A 305 12.80 -6.37 2.42
N ILE A 306 13.75 -5.52 2.04
CA ILE A 306 14.35 -5.60 0.72
C ILE A 306 15.38 -6.72 0.79
N GLY A 307 15.11 -7.81 0.08
CA GLY A 307 16.01 -8.96 -0.04
C GLY A 307 16.51 -9.12 -1.47
N ILE A 308 17.47 -10.02 -1.66
CA ILE A 308 17.88 -10.43 -3.00
C ILE A 308 16.87 -11.43 -3.54
N ASP A 309 16.39 -11.16 -4.76
CA ASP A 309 15.54 -12.08 -5.49
C ASP A 309 16.40 -12.98 -6.38
N PHE A 310 16.58 -14.23 -5.97
CA PHE A 310 17.37 -15.17 -6.76
C PHE A 310 16.75 -15.49 -8.12
N GLY A 311 15.43 -15.28 -8.31
CA GLY A 311 14.79 -15.38 -9.62
C GLY A 311 15.22 -14.27 -10.57
N LEU A 312 15.47 -13.05 -10.06
CA LEU A 312 16.07 -11.97 -10.86
C LEU A 312 17.55 -12.21 -11.13
N VAL A 313 18.26 -12.85 -10.20
CA VAL A 313 19.69 -13.18 -10.34
C VAL A 313 19.88 -14.32 -11.36
N ILE A 314 18.98 -15.29 -11.38
CA ILE A 314 19.00 -16.47 -12.24
C ILE A 314 17.70 -16.50 -13.06
N PRO A 315 17.56 -15.60 -14.07
CA PRO A 315 16.31 -15.44 -14.81
C PRO A 315 16.02 -16.64 -15.72
N ASP A 316 17.05 -17.28 -16.25
CA ASP A 316 16.94 -18.44 -17.14
C ASP A 316 17.46 -19.69 -16.45
N GLU A 317 16.55 -20.46 -15.87
CA GLU A 317 16.88 -21.69 -15.14
C GLU A 317 17.26 -22.86 -16.07
N LYS A 318 17.10 -22.72 -17.40
CA LYS A 318 17.53 -23.73 -18.36
C LYS A 318 19.03 -23.66 -18.63
N LYS A 319 19.68 -22.55 -18.28
CA LYS A 319 21.13 -22.40 -18.42
C LYS A 319 21.87 -23.19 -17.36
N THR A 320 23.02 -23.70 -17.78
CA THR A 320 24.03 -24.29 -16.90
C THR A 320 24.84 -23.20 -16.20
N LEU A 321 25.60 -23.55 -15.16
CA LEU A 321 26.51 -22.59 -14.52
C LEU A 321 27.62 -22.15 -15.49
N LEU A 322 28.03 -22.99 -16.45
CA LEU A 322 29.01 -22.65 -17.50
C LEU A 322 28.51 -21.60 -18.48
N GLU A 323 27.23 -21.67 -18.85
CA GLU A 323 26.58 -20.73 -19.78
C GLU A 323 26.24 -19.38 -19.11
N GLY A 324 26.62 -19.20 -17.84
CA GLY A 324 26.38 -17.97 -17.09
C GLY A 324 24.93 -17.84 -16.62
N ALA A 325 24.41 -18.87 -15.94
CA ALA A 325 23.08 -18.81 -15.30
C ALA A 325 22.94 -17.61 -14.32
N ILE A 326 24.02 -17.20 -13.65
CA ILE A 326 24.05 -16.09 -12.69
C ILE A 326 24.27 -14.77 -13.44
N LYS A 327 23.18 -14.05 -13.72
CA LYS A 327 23.17 -12.87 -14.60
C LYS A 327 24.17 -11.76 -14.19
N PRO A 328 24.32 -11.37 -12.91
CA PRO A 328 25.27 -10.32 -12.51
C PRO A 328 26.72 -10.61 -12.95
N TRP A 329 27.12 -11.88 -12.96
CA TRP A 329 28.50 -12.30 -13.22
C TRP A 329 28.82 -12.49 -14.71
N THR A 330 27.81 -12.38 -15.58
CA THR A 330 28.01 -12.37 -17.04
C THR A 330 28.56 -11.05 -17.58
N THR A 331 28.52 -9.99 -16.77
CA THR A 331 29.03 -8.66 -17.17
C THR A 331 30.55 -8.57 -17.03
N PRO A 332 31.25 -7.77 -17.86
CA PRO A 332 32.70 -7.61 -17.75
C PRO A 332 33.17 -7.18 -16.37
N SER A 333 32.35 -6.40 -15.65
CA SER A 333 32.68 -5.86 -14.32
C SER A 333 32.73 -6.91 -13.19
N TYR A 334 32.10 -8.07 -13.36
CA TYR A 334 32.01 -9.12 -12.32
C TYR A 334 32.32 -10.52 -12.85
N LYS A 335 33.02 -10.60 -13.99
CA LYS A 335 33.41 -11.87 -14.61
C LYS A 335 34.30 -12.71 -13.68
N GLU A 336 35.13 -12.08 -12.86
CA GLU A 336 35.97 -12.75 -11.85
C GLU A 336 35.13 -13.66 -10.92
N CYS A 337 33.91 -13.26 -10.55
CA CYS A 337 33.03 -14.09 -9.73
C CYS A 337 32.56 -15.36 -10.44
N GLN A 338 32.38 -15.29 -11.77
CA GLN A 338 32.08 -16.45 -12.60
C GLN A 338 33.28 -17.40 -12.67
N ASP A 339 34.49 -16.86 -12.76
CA ASP A 339 35.73 -17.64 -12.78
C ASP A 339 35.97 -18.34 -11.42
N ASP A 340 35.70 -17.66 -10.30
CA ASP A 340 35.73 -18.23 -8.95
C ASP A 340 34.73 -19.38 -8.81
N LEU A 341 33.49 -19.21 -9.27
CA LEU A 341 32.48 -20.27 -9.23
C LEU A 341 32.98 -21.53 -9.97
N GLN A 342 33.52 -21.36 -11.17
CA GLN A 342 34.05 -22.47 -11.97
C GLN A 342 35.26 -23.14 -11.33
N LYS A 343 36.08 -22.38 -10.58
CA LYS A 343 37.23 -22.89 -9.83
C LYS A 343 36.82 -23.73 -8.61
N TYR A 344 35.82 -23.28 -7.84
CA TYR A 344 35.43 -23.95 -6.59
C TYR A 344 34.41 -25.07 -6.78
N ALA A 345 33.52 -24.97 -7.77
CA ALA A 345 32.44 -25.95 -7.96
C ALA A 345 32.94 -27.40 -8.12
N PRO A 346 34.00 -27.71 -8.91
CA PRO A 346 34.51 -29.08 -9.02
C PRO A 346 35.04 -29.63 -7.69
N ARG A 347 35.63 -28.77 -6.85
CA ARG A 347 36.17 -29.17 -5.52
C ARG A 347 35.07 -29.52 -4.52
N ALA A 348 33.88 -28.93 -4.69
CA ALA A 348 32.72 -29.19 -3.86
C ALA A 348 31.77 -30.25 -4.45
N GLY A 349 32.13 -30.88 -5.57
CA GLY A 349 31.28 -31.86 -6.27
C GLY A 349 30.07 -31.25 -6.98
N VAL A 350 30.01 -29.92 -7.15
CA VAL A 350 28.88 -29.24 -7.78
C VAL A 350 29.02 -29.31 -9.31
N PRO A 351 28.03 -29.89 -10.03
CA PRO A 351 28.11 -30.06 -11.46
C PRO A 351 27.86 -28.74 -12.19
N LEU A 352 28.83 -28.32 -13.02
CA LEU A 352 28.77 -27.06 -13.75
C LEU A 352 27.92 -27.13 -15.04
N GLY A 353 27.80 -28.32 -15.64
CA GLY A 353 27.09 -28.57 -16.90
C GLY A 353 25.63 -29.01 -16.76
N VAL A 354 25.08 -29.02 -15.54
CA VAL A 354 23.67 -29.33 -15.30
C VAL A 354 22.86 -28.03 -15.30
N PRO A 355 21.72 -27.97 -16.03
CA PRO A 355 20.82 -26.83 -15.98
C PRO A 355 20.39 -26.48 -14.55
N TRP A 356 20.27 -25.19 -14.22
CA TRP A 356 19.91 -24.75 -12.87
C TRP A 356 18.64 -25.42 -12.33
N LYS A 357 17.61 -25.59 -13.15
CA LYS A 357 16.35 -26.25 -12.77
C LYS A 357 16.55 -27.69 -12.27
N ASP A 358 17.45 -28.45 -12.91
CA ASP A 358 17.67 -29.88 -12.70
C ASP A 358 18.72 -30.17 -11.61
N MET A 359 19.30 -29.11 -11.04
CA MET A 359 20.31 -29.19 -9.99
C MET A 359 19.66 -29.51 -8.63
N SER A 360 20.35 -30.31 -7.79
CA SER A 360 19.89 -30.65 -6.43
C SER A 360 19.83 -29.41 -5.52
N ASP A 361 18.94 -29.44 -4.52
CA ASP A 361 18.78 -28.33 -3.58
C ASP A 361 20.04 -28.06 -2.75
N GLU A 362 20.84 -29.09 -2.46
CA GLU A 362 22.12 -28.95 -1.78
C GLU A 362 23.13 -28.16 -2.63
N HIS A 363 23.27 -28.50 -3.91
CA HIS A 363 24.13 -27.78 -4.84
C HIS A 363 23.63 -26.34 -5.05
N LYS A 364 22.32 -26.14 -5.20
CA LYS A 364 21.72 -24.79 -5.27
C LYS A 364 22.06 -23.97 -4.03
N ARG A 365 21.89 -24.52 -2.82
CA ARG A 365 22.27 -23.84 -1.57
C ARG A 365 23.75 -23.51 -1.52
N TRP A 366 24.63 -24.41 -1.94
CA TRP A 366 26.07 -24.15 -1.98
C TRP A 366 26.42 -22.99 -2.92
N VAL A 367 25.80 -22.94 -4.11
CA VAL A 367 26.00 -21.81 -5.05
C VAL A 367 25.49 -20.50 -4.44
N LEU A 368 24.29 -20.51 -3.84
CA LEU A 368 23.65 -19.30 -3.32
C LEU A 368 24.29 -18.78 -2.03
N TYR A 369 24.61 -19.65 -1.08
CA TYR A 369 25.02 -19.26 0.27
C TYR A 369 26.50 -19.53 0.59
N GLY A 370 27.20 -20.22 -0.31
CA GLY A 370 28.62 -20.51 -0.16
C GLY A 370 28.91 -21.70 0.75
N THR A 371 30.18 -21.86 1.14
CA THR A 371 30.59 -22.91 2.08
C THR A 371 30.01 -22.65 3.49
N PRO A 372 29.51 -23.68 4.22
CA PRO A 372 28.88 -23.53 5.54
C PRO A 372 29.82 -22.98 6.63
N ASP A 373 31.11 -23.31 6.56
CA ASP A 373 32.15 -22.96 7.53
C ASP A 373 32.92 -21.68 7.17
N TRP A 374 32.24 -20.70 6.58
CA TRP A 374 32.84 -19.43 6.17
C TRP A 374 33.50 -18.72 7.35
N LYS A 375 34.84 -18.60 7.34
CA LYS A 375 35.61 -18.08 8.47
C LYS A 375 35.63 -16.54 8.58
N GLY A 376 35.09 -15.83 7.58
CA GLY A 376 35.10 -14.36 7.53
C GLY A 376 36.50 -13.77 7.30
N GLY A 377 36.57 -12.49 6.89
CA GLY A 377 37.83 -11.75 6.68
C GLY A 377 38.09 -11.31 5.23
N ASN A 378 38.99 -10.33 5.05
CA ASN A 378 39.27 -9.68 3.76
C ASN A 378 39.84 -10.62 2.68
N ASP A 379 40.43 -11.75 3.07
CA ASP A 379 41.05 -12.72 2.16
C ASP A 379 40.31 -14.07 2.10
N ALA A 380 39.20 -14.24 2.84
CA ALA A 380 38.49 -15.52 2.92
C ALA A 380 38.00 -16.02 1.55
N TRP A 381 37.65 -15.10 0.63
CA TRP A 381 37.23 -15.41 -0.74
C TRP A 381 38.33 -16.08 -1.59
N LYS A 382 39.61 -15.89 -1.24
CA LYS A 382 40.76 -16.54 -1.92
C LYS A 382 40.87 -18.03 -1.62
N HIS A 383 40.22 -18.50 -0.55
CA HIS A 383 40.36 -19.87 -0.05
C HIS A 383 39.03 -20.59 0.15
N GLN A 384 37.91 -19.87 0.25
CA GLN A 384 36.57 -20.42 0.45
C GLN A 384 35.59 -19.83 -0.56
N TRP A 385 34.58 -20.62 -0.94
CA TRP A 385 33.50 -20.16 -1.80
C TRP A 385 32.51 -19.31 -0.99
N TYR A 386 32.33 -18.06 -1.41
CA TYR A 386 31.52 -17.08 -0.69
C TYR A 386 30.02 -17.21 -0.99
N GLY A 387 29.64 -17.58 -2.21
CA GLY A 387 28.25 -17.70 -2.64
C GLY A 387 27.61 -16.38 -3.08
N VAL A 388 26.51 -16.49 -3.84
CA VAL A 388 25.78 -15.35 -4.42
C VAL A 388 25.29 -14.34 -3.37
N GLN A 389 24.74 -14.80 -2.24
CA GLN A 389 24.23 -13.94 -1.17
C GLN A 389 25.33 -13.03 -0.63
N ARG A 390 26.50 -13.58 -0.33
CA ARG A 390 27.63 -12.81 0.23
C ARG A 390 28.23 -11.83 -0.77
N PHE A 391 28.16 -12.13 -2.07
CA PHE A 391 28.49 -11.17 -3.13
C PHE A 391 27.57 -9.93 -3.05
N PHE A 392 26.26 -10.14 -2.86
CA PHE A 392 25.33 -9.04 -2.68
C PHE A 392 25.56 -8.29 -1.36
N ASP A 393 25.79 -8.99 -0.24
CA ASP A 393 26.12 -8.36 1.05
C ASP A 393 27.35 -7.44 0.92
N TRP A 394 28.38 -7.88 0.17
CA TRP A 394 29.54 -7.05 -0.15
C TRP A 394 29.19 -5.84 -1.03
N LEU A 395 28.34 -6.00 -2.05
CA LEU A 395 27.85 -4.87 -2.84
C LEU A 395 27.08 -3.85 -1.98
N GLU A 396 26.35 -4.29 -0.95
CA GLU A 396 25.64 -3.39 -0.03
C GLU A 396 26.60 -2.48 0.73
N THR A 397 27.78 -2.97 1.13
CA THR A 397 28.82 -2.12 1.75
C THR A 397 29.31 -1.01 0.82
N LYS A 398 29.14 -1.18 -0.50
CA LYS A 398 29.50 -0.22 -1.54
C LYS A 398 28.31 0.60 -2.07
N ALA A 399 27.16 0.55 -1.40
CA ALA A 399 25.94 1.25 -1.80
C ALA A 399 26.07 2.78 -1.81
N TYR A 400 27.15 3.37 -1.29
CA TYR A 400 27.44 4.80 -1.47
C TYR A 400 27.72 5.18 -2.94
N LYS A 401 28.10 4.21 -3.79
CA LYS A 401 28.30 4.44 -5.23
C LYS A 401 26.99 4.32 -6.01
N MET A 402 26.67 5.34 -6.83
CA MET A 402 25.42 5.39 -7.60
C MET A 402 25.20 4.18 -8.52
N HIS A 403 26.21 3.76 -9.29
CA HIS A 403 26.08 2.60 -10.18
C HIS A 403 25.84 1.28 -9.43
N VAL A 404 26.39 1.13 -8.22
CA VAL A 404 26.12 -0.04 -7.35
C VAL A 404 24.68 -0.04 -6.86
N ARG A 405 24.13 1.12 -6.48
CA ARG A 405 22.71 1.24 -6.12
C ARG A 405 21.79 0.85 -7.27
N VAL A 406 22.10 1.31 -8.48
CA VAL A 406 21.35 0.96 -9.69
C VAL A 406 21.42 -0.54 -9.95
N LEU A 407 22.60 -1.15 -9.81
CA LEU A 407 22.75 -2.61 -9.95
C LEU A 407 21.93 -3.38 -8.91
N LEU A 408 22.05 -3.02 -7.63
CA LEU A 408 21.31 -3.64 -6.54
C LEU A 408 19.79 -3.54 -6.75
N SER A 409 19.30 -2.39 -7.23
CA SER A 409 17.87 -2.20 -7.50
C SER A 409 17.28 -3.16 -8.53
N LYS A 410 18.11 -3.73 -9.42
CA LYS A 410 17.67 -4.68 -10.45
C LYS A 410 17.46 -6.11 -9.93
N TYR A 411 18.05 -6.46 -8.79
CA TYR A 411 18.06 -7.83 -8.25
C TYR A 411 17.41 -7.91 -6.86
N ARG A 412 16.79 -6.82 -6.43
CA ARG A 412 16.11 -6.73 -5.13
C ARG A 412 14.62 -6.87 -5.33
N SER A 413 14.00 -7.73 -4.53
CA SER A 413 12.54 -7.76 -4.38
C SER A 413 12.16 -7.60 -2.91
N TYR A 414 10.88 -7.39 -2.68
CA TYR A 414 10.34 -7.24 -1.34
C TYR A 414 9.83 -8.59 -0.86
N THR A 415 10.44 -9.12 0.20
CA THR A 415 9.99 -10.36 0.85
C THR A 415 9.32 -10.05 2.18
N PRO A 416 8.37 -10.89 2.65
CA PRO A 416 7.78 -10.75 3.98
C PRO A 416 8.87 -10.65 5.05
N CYS A 417 8.72 -9.69 5.97
CA CYS A 417 9.72 -9.47 7.01
C CYS A 417 9.78 -10.70 7.94
N PRO A 418 10.93 -11.34 8.15
CA PRO A 418 11.02 -12.55 8.98
C PRO A 418 10.73 -12.28 10.46
N THR A 419 10.97 -11.07 10.95
CA THR A 419 10.77 -10.70 12.36
C THR A 419 9.30 -10.54 12.73
N CYS A 420 8.46 -10.05 11.82
CA CYS A 420 7.02 -9.86 12.07
C CYS A 420 6.13 -10.73 11.18
N ASN A 421 6.72 -11.54 10.31
CA ASN A 421 6.05 -12.36 9.30
C ASN A 421 4.99 -11.60 8.49
N GLY A 422 5.27 -10.35 8.12
CA GLY A 422 4.32 -9.50 7.39
C GLY A 422 3.42 -8.61 8.25
N ALA A 423 3.33 -8.83 9.57
CA ALA A 423 2.38 -8.15 10.45
C ALA A 423 2.61 -6.65 10.65
N ARG A 424 3.79 -6.13 10.27
CA ARG A 424 4.21 -4.72 10.42
C ARG A 424 4.33 -4.23 11.86
N LEU A 425 3.80 -4.96 12.83
CA LEU A 425 3.74 -4.60 14.24
C LEU A 425 4.77 -5.36 15.08
N LYS A 426 5.05 -4.85 16.28
CA LYS A 426 5.81 -5.58 17.31
C LYS A 426 4.98 -6.77 17.81
N PRO A 427 5.63 -7.88 18.20
CA PRO A 427 4.94 -9.08 18.68
C PRO A 427 3.95 -8.81 19.81
N ASP A 428 4.28 -7.95 20.78
CA ASP A 428 3.43 -7.66 21.93
C ASP A 428 2.07 -7.05 21.54
N ALA A 429 2.01 -6.26 20.46
CA ALA A 429 0.75 -5.71 19.96
C ALA A 429 -0.17 -6.79 19.38
N LEU A 430 0.39 -7.90 18.91
CA LEU A 430 -0.34 -9.00 18.27
C LEU A 430 -0.91 -10.02 19.28
N LEU A 431 -0.61 -9.84 20.57
CA LEU A 431 -1.16 -10.63 21.67
C LEU A 431 -2.55 -10.16 22.11
N TRP A 432 -2.96 -8.96 21.70
CA TRP A 432 -4.26 -8.37 22.01
C TRP A 432 -5.31 -8.80 20.98
N ARG A 433 -6.43 -9.33 21.45
CA ARG A 433 -7.52 -9.85 20.60
C ARG A 433 -8.87 -9.21 20.94
N LEU A 434 -9.62 -8.86 19.91
CA LEU A 434 -10.93 -8.22 20.01
C LEU A 434 -12.04 -9.25 19.76
N GLY A 435 -13.13 -9.18 20.52
CA GLY A 435 -14.30 -10.07 20.38
C GLY A 435 -14.19 -11.40 21.13
N ASN A 436 -15.15 -12.29 20.89
CA ASN A 436 -15.20 -13.65 21.43
C ASN A 436 -14.86 -14.72 20.37
N LYS A 437 -14.78 -15.99 20.78
CA LYS A 437 -14.44 -17.09 19.87
C LYS A 437 -15.48 -17.30 18.76
N ASP A 438 -16.77 -17.27 19.09
CA ASP A 438 -17.86 -17.53 18.13
C ASP A 438 -17.90 -16.44 17.03
N GLU A 439 -17.75 -15.17 17.43
CA GLU A 439 -17.62 -14.03 16.51
C GLU A 439 -16.42 -14.18 15.56
N ALA A 440 -15.28 -14.64 16.10
CA ALA A 440 -14.07 -14.85 15.32
C ALA A 440 -14.19 -16.04 14.35
N ASP A 441 -14.75 -17.16 14.79
CA ASP A 441 -14.92 -18.37 13.98
C ASP A 441 -15.98 -18.19 12.88
N ALA A 442 -16.97 -17.32 13.09
CA ALA A 442 -17.97 -16.96 12.08
C ALA A 442 -17.36 -16.29 10.83
N VAL A 443 -16.24 -15.58 10.99
CA VAL A 443 -15.58 -14.85 9.88
C VAL A 443 -14.25 -15.47 9.45
N LEU A 444 -13.60 -16.22 10.35
CA LEU A 444 -12.31 -16.85 10.14
C LEU A 444 -12.31 -18.26 10.74
N PRO A 445 -13.04 -19.21 10.13
CA PRO A 445 -13.16 -20.55 10.69
C PRO A 445 -11.80 -21.27 10.70
N PRO A 446 -11.53 -22.13 11.69
CA PRO A 446 -10.23 -22.81 11.84
C PRO A 446 -9.79 -23.62 10.61
N ASP A 447 -10.77 -24.17 9.88
CA ASP A 447 -10.56 -25.00 8.69
C ASP A 447 -10.56 -24.21 7.38
N ASP A 448 -10.58 -22.87 7.45
CA ASP A 448 -10.42 -22.02 6.27
C ASP A 448 -9.00 -22.20 5.72
N GLY A 449 -8.87 -23.07 4.71
CA GLY A 449 -7.60 -23.38 4.05
C GLY A 449 -6.91 -22.16 3.44
N ARG A 450 -7.63 -21.03 3.28
CA ARG A 450 -7.16 -19.81 2.63
C ARG A 450 -6.85 -18.69 3.61
N TYR A 451 -7.69 -18.47 4.61
CA TYR A 451 -7.46 -17.45 5.65
C TYR A 451 -7.24 -18.12 6.99
N LYS A 452 -6.11 -17.86 7.61
CA LYS A 452 -5.66 -18.53 8.82
C LYS A 452 -5.40 -17.49 9.90
N ARG A 453 -5.84 -17.75 11.14
CA ARG A 453 -5.46 -16.94 12.31
C ARG A 453 -3.94 -16.80 12.35
N PHE A 454 -3.46 -15.58 12.49
CA PHE A 454 -2.06 -15.25 12.48
C PHE A 454 -1.39 -15.73 13.77
N MET A 455 -0.25 -16.40 13.63
CA MET A 455 0.59 -16.82 14.75
C MET A 455 1.63 -15.73 15.03
N PRO A 456 1.56 -15.02 16.17
CA PRO A 456 2.55 -14.01 16.50
C PRO A 456 3.96 -14.60 16.64
N VAL A 457 4.95 -13.89 16.14
CA VAL A 457 6.35 -14.34 16.22
C VAL A 457 6.81 -14.29 17.69
N GLY A 458 7.39 -15.38 18.18
CA GLY A 458 7.88 -15.47 19.57
C GLY A 458 6.87 -16.03 20.58
N THR A 459 5.70 -16.50 20.15
CA THR A 459 4.78 -17.25 21.01
C THR A 459 5.13 -18.74 21.02
N THR A 460 4.89 -19.42 22.14
CA THR A 460 5.03 -20.88 22.27
C THR A 460 3.71 -21.62 22.04
N TRP A 461 2.75 -20.98 21.40
CA TRP A 461 1.41 -21.54 21.17
C TRP A 461 1.42 -22.62 20.09
N SER A 462 0.66 -23.67 20.31
CA SER A 462 0.24 -24.59 19.26
C SER A 462 -0.89 -23.99 18.41
N ARG A 463 -1.11 -24.56 17.23
CA ARG A 463 -2.19 -24.12 16.32
C ARG A 463 -3.57 -24.34 16.94
N GLU A 464 -3.74 -25.44 17.66
CA GLU A 464 -4.98 -25.77 18.38
C GLU A 464 -5.27 -24.75 19.48
N GLN A 465 -4.25 -24.39 20.27
CA GLN A 465 -4.36 -23.33 21.28
C GLN A 465 -4.78 -22.00 20.66
N LEU A 466 -4.11 -21.56 19.57
CA LEU A 466 -4.44 -20.30 18.87
C LEU A 466 -5.89 -20.27 18.35
N ASN A 467 -6.36 -21.38 17.78
CA ASN A 467 -7.72 -21.51 17.29
C ASN A 467 -8.74 -21.57 18.44
N GLY A 468 -8.31 -22.00 19.63
CA GLY A 468 -9.13 -21.99 20.85
C GLY A 468 -9.25 -20.63 21.55
N LEU A 469 -8.41 -19.64 21.21
CA LEU A 469 -8.45 -18.31 21.83
C LEU A 469 -9.67 -17.49 21.39
N ASP A 470 -10.14 -16.59 22.26
CA ASP A 470 -11.20 -15.65 21.89
C ASP A 470 -10.71 -14.56 20.96
N GLY A 471 -11.58 -14.14 20.04
CA GLY A 471 -11.41 -12.92 19.28
C GLY A 471 -10.30 -12.99 18.23
N LEU A 472 -10.05 -11.86 17.57
CA LEU A 472 -9.06 -11.70 16.50
C LEU A 472 -8.03 -10.62 16.85
N CYS A 473 -6.76 -10.84 16.50
CA CYS A 473 -5.75 -9.79 16.67
C CYS A 473 -5.86 -8.74 15.56
N LEU A 474 -5.19 -7.59 15.70
CA LEU A 474 -5.29 -6.53 14.69
C LEU A 474 -4.83 -7.02 13.31
N HIS A 475 -3.78 -7.84 13.24
CA HIS A 475 -3.30 -8.33 11.96
C HIS A 475 -4.28 -9.31 11.30
N ASP A 476 -5.02 -10.12 12.08
CA ASP A 476 -6.11 -10.96 11.57
C ASP A 476 -7.17 -10.10 10.87
N VAL A 477 -7.63 -9.03 11.53
CA VAL A 477 -8.61 -8.08 10.99
C VAL A 477 -8.08 -7.40 9.72
N MET A 478 -6.78 -7.05 9.70
CA MET A 478 -6.16 -6.37 8.57
C MET A 478 -6.02 -7.25 7.31
N LEU A 479 -5.92 -8.57 7.47
CA LEU A 479 -5.78 -9.53 6.37
C LEU A 479 -7.10 -10.11 5.87
N LEU A 480 -8.17 -10.01 6.65
CA LEU A 480 -9.50 -10.43 6.21
C LEU A 480 -10.03 -9.54 5.08
N PRO A 481 -10.81 -10.10 4.12
CA PRO A 481 -11.60 -9.29 3.21
C PRO A 481 -12.52 -8.36 3.97
N ILE A 482 -12.66 -7.12 3.52
CA ILE A 482 -13.47 -6.08 4.17
C ILE A 482 -14.91 -6.54 4.39
N GLU A 483 -15.48 -7.36 3.49
CA GLU A 483 -16.81 -7.93 3.69
C GLU A 483 -16.90 -8.80 4.95
N ARG A 484 -15.86 -9.58 5.24
CA ARG A 484 -15.78 -10.41 6.46
C ARG A 484 -15.48 -9.55 7.69
N VAL A 485 -14.64 -8.54 7.56
CA VAL A 485 -14.38 -7.56 8.62
C VAL A 485 -15.68 -6.84 9.01
N ARG A 486 -16.49 -6.44 8.03
CA ARG A 486 -17.81 -5.86 8.28
C ARG A 486 -18.70 -6.80 9.08
N LYS A 487 -18.83 -8.07 8.65
CA LYS A 487 -19.61 -9.08 9.39
C LYS A 487 -19.14 -9.22 10.83
N PHE A 488 -17.82 -9.23 11.04
CA PHE A 488 -17.22 -9.28 12.38
C PHE A 488 -17.67 -8.09 13.24
N PHE A 489 -17.58 -6.86 12.73
CA PHE A 489 -18.00 -5.66 13.47
C PHE A 489 -19.52 -5.52 13.62
N ASP A 490 -20.31 -6.07 12.71
CA ASP A 490 -21.78 -6.09 12.82
C ASP A 490 -22.22 -7.00 13.99
N THR A 491 -21.52 -8.12 14.22
CA THR A 491 -21.81 -9.05 15.33
C THR A 491 -21.05 -8.73 16.62
N LEU A 492 -19.95 -7.96 16.54
CA LEU A 492 -19.08 -7.68 17.67
C LEU A 492 -19.84 -7.05 18.83
N SER A 493 -19.75 -7.71 19.97
CA SER A 493 -20.32 -7.29 21.24
C SER A 493 -19.25 -7.14 22.31
N PHE A 494 -19.43 -6.17 23.21
CA PHE A 494 -18.56 -5.98 24.37
C PHE A 494 -19.29 -6.44 25.62
N SER A 495 -18.58 -7.12 26.52
CA SER A 495 -19.11 -7.52 27.82
C SER A 495 -19.21 -6.30 28.74
N GLY A 496 -20.41 -5.72 28.87
CA GLY A 496 -20.70 -4.56 29.71
C GLY A 496 -21.37 -3.41 28.96
N ALA A 497 -21.79 -2.36 29.66
CA ALA A 497 -22.28 -1.15 29.01
C ALA A 497 -21.13 -0.47 28.26
N LEU A 498 -21.27 -0.29 26.96
CA LEU A 498 -20.35 0.49 26.16
C LEU A 498 -20.34 1.94 26.68
N ASP A 499 -19.15 2.50 26.89
CA ASP A 499 -19.05 3.94 27.08
C ASP A 499 -19.44 4.66 25.79
N ALA A 500 -19.95 5.88 25.89
CA ALA A 500 -20.41 6.65 24.73
C ALA A 500 -19.31 6.84 23.67
N ALA A 501 -18.04 6.84 24.10
CA ALA A 501 -16.89 6.95 23.20
C ALA A 501 -16.68 5.69 22.35
N THR A 502 -16.86 4.50 22.91
CA THR A 502 -16.71 3.24 22.17
C THR A 502 -17.89 3.01 21.24
N ASP A 503 -19.10 3.42 21.63
CA ASP A 503 -20.28 3.37 20.76
C ASP A 503 -20.12 4.27 19.51
N LEU A 504 -19.59 5.48 19.70
CA LEU A 504 -19.27 6.39 18.58
C LEU A 504 -18.18 5.80 17.66
N LEU A 505 -17.13 5.20 18.23
CA LEU A 505 -16.10 4.51 17.43
C LEU A 505 -16.66 3.33 16.64
N MET A 506 -17.52 2.51 17.26
CA MET A 506 -18.15 1.37 16.61
C MET A 506 -19.07 1.81 15.47
N THR A 507 -19.81 2.89 15.67
CA THR A 507 -20.68 3.49 14.63
C THR A 507 -19.85 3.94 13.43
N GLU A 508 -18.74 4.65 13.65
CA GLU A 508 -17.84 5.10 12.58
C GLU A 508 -17.18 3.93 11.85
N VAL A 509 -16.68 2.91 12.57
CA VAL A 509 -16.08 1.71 11.97
C VAL A 509 -17.09 0.98 11.09
N ARG A 510 -18.31 0.74 11.59
CA ARG A 510 -19.39 0.08 10.84
C ARG A 510 -19.80 0.88 9.61
N ALA A 511 -19.95 2.21 9.73
CA ALA A 511 -20.31 3.08 8.62
C ALA A 511 -19.26 3.04 7.49
N ARG A 512 -17.98 3.20 7.83
CA ARG A 512 -16.87 3.18 6.85
C ARG A 512 -16.71 1.81 6.17
N LEU A 513 -16.80 0.72 6.94
CA LEU A 513 -16.80 -0.65 6.37
C LEU A 513 -18.00 -0.88 5.44
N LYS A 514 -19.17 -0.35 5.81
CA LYS A 514 -20.38 -0.40 4.97
C LYS A 514 -20.16 0.37 3.67
N PHE A 515 -19.65 1.60 3.70
CA PHE A 515 -19.40 2.38 2.49
C PHE A 515 -18.44 1.68 1.53
N LEU A 516 -17.36 1.07 2.03
CA LEU A 516 -16.43 0.27 1.22
C LEU A 516 -17.11 -0.93 0.57
N CYS A 517 -18.02 -1.61 1.28
CA CYS A 517 -18.81 -2.69 0.71
C CYS A 517 -19.83 -2.20 -0.34
N ASP A 518 -20.49 -1.07 -0.06
CA ASP A 518 -21.48 -0.45 -0.96
C ASP A 518 -20.84 -0.10 -2.30
N VAL A 519 -19.62 0.46 -2.34
CA VAL A 519 -18.89 0.73 -3.60
C VAL A 519 -18.24 -0.51 -4.22
N GLY A 520 -18.45 -1.70 -3.67
CA GLY A 520 -17.94 -2.96 -4.24
C GLY A 520 -16.47 -3.28 -3.93
N LEU A 521 -15.88 -2.66 -2.91
CA LEU A 521 -14.49 -2.93 -2.48
C LEU A 521 -14.39 -3.98 -1.35
N GLY A 522 -15.46 -4.71 -1.06
CA GLY A 522 -15.51 -5.73 0.00
C GLY A 522 -14.51 -6.88 -0.16
N TYR A 523 -13.98 -7.10 -1.37
CA TYR A 523 -12.96 -8.13 -1.66
C TYR A 523 -11.54 -7.73 -1.25
N LEU A 524 -11.27 -6.43 -1.05
CA LEU A 524 -9.97 -5.95 -0.62
C LEU A 524 -9.74 -6.24 0.86
N THR A 525 -8.47 -6.22 1.27
CA THR A 525 -8.06 -6.28 2.68
C THR A 525 -7.59 -4.92 3.15
N LEU A 526 -7.70 -4.63 4.45
CA LEU A 526 -7.23 -3.35 5.00
C LEU A 526 -5.70 -3.20 4.94
N ASP A 527 -4.95 -4.30 4.89
CA ASP A 527 -3.48 -4.30 4.72
C ASP A 527 -3.01 -4.09 3.27
N ARG A 528 -3.92 -4.20 2.28
CA ARG A 528 -3.57 -4.03 0.86
C ARG A 528 -2.89 -2.68 0.65
N GLN A 529 -1.71 -2.69 0.02
CA GLN A 529 -0.89 -1.50 -0.16
C GLN A 529 -1.50 -0.54 -1.17
N SER A 530 -1.49 0.76 -0.86
CA SER A 530 -2.09 1.80 -1.71
C SER A 530 -1.52 1.81 -3.13
N ARG A 531 -0.20 1.54 -3.26
CA ARG A 531 0.52 1.47 -4.56
C ARG A 531 0.08 0.32 -5.47
N THR A 532 -0.63 -0.67 -4.94
CA THR A 532 -1.06 -1.89 -5.67
C THR A 532 -2.53 -1.84 -6.07
N LEU A 533 -3.20 -0.73 -5.76
CA LEU A 533 -4.58 -0.47 -6.14
C LEU A 533 -4.61 0.08 -7.57
N SER A 534 -5.59 -0.35 -8.33
CA SER A 534 -5.96 0.26 -9.62
C SER A 534 -6.52 1.67 -9.43
N GLY A 535 -6.47 2.50 -10.47
CA GLY A 535 -7.03 3.86 -10.44
C GLY A 535 -8.50 3.87 -9.99
N GLY A 536 -9.32 2.97 -10.53
CA GLY A 536 -10.73 2.83 -10.11
C GLY A 536 -10.91 2.39 -8.65
N GLU A 537 -10.03 1.55 -8.10
CA GLU A 537 -10.07 1.20 -6.67
C GLU A 537 -9.74 2.40 -5.79
N VAL A 538 -8.71 3.18 -6.15
CA VAL A 538 -8.33 4.42 -5.44
C VAL A 538 -9.47 5.41 -5.43
N GLN A 539 -10.08 5.63 -6.59
CA GLN A 539 -11.18 6.56 -6.76
C GLN A 539 -12.39 6.17 -5.90
N ARG A 540 -12.75 4.88 -5.87
CA ARG A 540 -13.84 4.38 -5.02
C ARG A 540 -13.54 4.50 -3.54
N ILE A 541 -12.29 4.28 -3.11
CA ILE A 541 -11.89 4.54 -1.72
C ILE A 541 -12.09 6.02 -1.38
N ASN A 542 -11.60 6.94 -2.22
CA ASN A 542 -11.74 8.38 -2.00
C ASN A 542 -13.21 8.80 -1.94
N LEU A 543 -14.06 8.20 -2.79
CA LEU A 543 -15.51 8.42 -2.76
C LEU A 543 -16.15 8.00 -1.42
N THR A 544 -15.71 6.88 -0.83
CA THR A 544 -16.18 6.45 0.50
C THR A 544 -15.70 7.36 1.61
N THR A 545 -14.47 7.88 1.51
CA THR A 545 -13.94 8.86 2.47
C THR A 545 -14.75 10.15 2.42
N ALA A 546 -15.13 10.62 1.23
CA ALA A 546 -16.00 11.78 1.05
C ALA A 546 -17.41 11.59 1.66
N LEU A 547 -17.97 10.38 1.60
CA LEU A 547 -19.22 10.07 2.31
C LEU A 547 -19.04 10.09 3.83
N GLY A 548 -17.90 9.62 4.33
CA GLY A 548 -17.61 9.54 5.77
C GLY A 548 -17.42 10.91 6.45
N THR A 549 -16.97 11.93 5.72
CA THR A 549 -16.74 13.26 6.28
C THR A 549 -17.99 14.11 6.44
N SER A 550 -19.16 13.64 5.99
CA SER A 550 -20.47 14.31 6.14
C SER A 550 -20.48 15.79 5.71
N LEU A 551 -19.74 16.11 4.64
CA LEU A 551 -19.65 17.46 4.09
C LEU A 551 -20.95 17.89 3.40
N VAL A 552 -21.27 19.18 3.49
CA VAL A 552 -22.43 19.82 2.83
C VAL A 552 -21.98 21.09 2.11
N ASN A 553 -22.76 21.59 1.14
CA ASN A 553 -22.45 22.79 0.35
C ASN A 553 -21.06 22.74 -0.33
N THR A 554 -20.61 21.55 -0.72
CA THR A 554 -19.32 21.31 -1.37
C THR A 554 -19.53 20.96 -2.84
N LEU A 555 -18.60 21.39 -3.71
CA LEU A 555 -18.54 20.97 -5.12
C LEU A 555 -17.62 19.76 -5.24
N PHE A 556 -18.18 18.61 -5.64
CA PHE A 556 -17.40 17.42 -5.96
C PHE A 556 -17.18 17.33 -7.47
N VAL A 557 -15.93 17.21 -7.89
CA VAL A 557 -15.55 17.00 -9.30
C VAL A 557 -14.96 15.61 -9.47
N LEU A 558 -15.60 14.75 -10.27
CA LEU A 558 -15.21 13.34 -10.42
C LEU A 558 -14.75 13.05 -11.85
N ASP A 559 -13.65 12.29 -11.99
CA ASP A 559 -13.06 11.93 -13.29
C ASP A 559 -13.32 10.47 -13.66
N GLU A 560 -14.31 10.21 -14.52
CA GLU A 560 -14.65 8.87 -15.03
C GLU A 560 -14.76 7.79 -13.94
N PRO A 561 -15.64 7.96 -12.93
CA PRO A 561 -15.84 7.00 -11.82
C PRO A 561 -16.24 5.58 -12.26
N SER A 562 -16.67 5.40 -13.51
CA SER A 562 -16.93 4.10 -14.13
C SER A 562 -15.67 3.28 -14.44
N ILE A 563 -14.48 3.88 -14.45
CA ILE A 563 -13.25 3.19 -14.88
C ILE A 563 -12.94 1.98 -14.01
N GLY A 564 -12.68 0.85 -14.69
CA GLY A 564 -12.37 -0.43 -14.05
C GLY A 564 -13.55 -1.07 -13.32
N LEU A 565 -14.77 -0.55 -13.48
CA LEU A 565 -15.99 -1.18 -12.98
C LEU A 565 -16.63 -2.08 -14.01
N HIS A 566 -17.17 -3.19 -13.51
CA HIS A 566 -18.01 -4.03 -14.32
C HIS A 566 -19.40 -3.36 -14.45
N PRO A 567 -20.06 -3.40 -15.64
CA PRO A 567 -21.35 -2.75 -15.84
C PRO A 567 -22.43 -3.11 -14.81
N ARG A 568 -22.39 -4.35 -14.27
CA ARG A 568 -23.26 -4.81 -13.18
C ARG A 568 -23.15 -3.95 -11.91
N ASP A 569 -21.95 -3.48 -11.60
CA ASP A 569 -21.65 -2.81 -10.33
C ASP A 569 -21.81 -1.27 -10.46
N MET A 570 -22.18 -0.76 -11.64
CA MET A 570 -22.34 0.67 -11.92
C MET A 570 -23.42 1.34 -11.06
N HIS A 571 -24.55 0.65 -10.83
CA HIS A 571 -25.66 1.15 -10.01
C HIS A 571 -25.21 1.56 -8.60
N ARG A 572 -24.19 0.90 -8.05
CA ARG A 572 -23.67 1.18 -6.71
C ARG A 572 -23.00 2.55 -6.63
N VAL A 573 -22.21 2.89 -7.64
CA VAL A 573 -21.53 4.18 -7.72
C VAL A 573 -22.53 5.30 -7.99
N VAL A 574 -23.50 5.05 -8.87
CA VAL A 574 -24.63 5.97 -9.11
C VAL A 574 -25.39 6.27 -7.81
N GLU A 575 -25.71 5.24 -7.02
CA GLU A 575 -26.39 5.43 -5.73
C GLU A 575 -25.56 6.30 -4.76
N VAL A 576 -24.25 6.07 -4.69
CA VAL A 576 -23.35 6.88 -3.86
C VAL A 576 -23.30 8.34 -4.32
N MET A 577 -23.22 8.60 -5.63
CA MET A 577 -23.28 9.96 -6.17
C MET A 577 -24.60 10.66 -5.81
N HIS A 578 -25.73 9.95 -5.91
CA HIS A 578 -27.00 10.49 -5.46
C HIS A 578 -27.04 10.75 -3.95
N ARG A 579 -26.45 9.89 -3.12
CA ARG A 579 -26.35 10.14 -1.67
C ARG A 579 -25.54 11.41 -1.38
N LEU A 580 -24.39 11.60 -2.04
CA LEU A 580 -23.58 12.82 -1.90
C LEU A 580 -24.36 14.07 -2.31
N ARG A 581 -25.06 14.02 -3.45
CA ARG A 581 -25.93 15.11 -3.91
C ARG A 581 -27.05 15.39 -2.90
N ASN A 582 -27.77 14.36 -2.46
CA ASN A 582 -28.89 14.48 -1.53
C ASN A 582 -28.47 14.98 -0.14
N ALA A 583 -27.19 14.85 0.24
CA ALA A 583 -26.62 15.47 1.43
C ALA A 583 -26.45 17.00 1.31
N GLY A 584 -26.80 17.60 0.17
CA GLY A 584 -26.69 19.05 -0.08
C GLY A 584 -25.41 19.45 -0.80
N ASN A 585 -24.80 18.55 -1.56
CA ASN A 585 -23.61 18.84 -2.36
C ASN A 585 -23.94 18.94 -3.86
N THR A 586 -23.04 19.56 -4.62
CA THR A 586 -23.13 19.66 -6.08
C THR A 586 -22.08 18.76 -6.70
N LEU A 587 -22.46 17.95 -7.69
CA LEU A 587 -21.53 17.02 -8.36
C LEU A 587 -21.36 17.40 -9.82
N VAL A 588 -20.11 17.48 -10.27
CA VAL A 588 -19.73 17.62 -11.68
C VAL A 588 -18.89 16.41 -12.06
N VAL A 589 -19.43 15.53 -12.91
CA VAL A 589 -18.83 14.23 -13.23
C VAL A 589 -18.44 14.20 -14.70
N VAL A 590 -17.16 13.99 -15.01
CA VAL A 590 -16.72 13.73 -16.38
C VAL A 590 -16.98 12.26 -16.69
N GLU A 591 -17.84 11.96 -17.67
CA GLU A 591 -18.24 10.58 -17.96
C GLU A 591 -18.63 10.32 -19.43
N HIS A 592 -18.52 9.04 -19.79
CA HIS A 592 -18.88 8.46 -21.07
C HIS A 592 -19.79 7.24 -20.93
N ASP A 593 -19.96 6.69 -19.72
CA ASP A 593 -20.84 5.53 -19.51
C ASP A 593 -22.33 5.93 -19.60
N PRO A 594 -23.13 5.23 -20.44
CA PRO A 594 -24.54 5.53 -20.60
C PRO A 594 -25.37 5.41 -19.32
N GLN A 595 -25.03 4.53 -18.38
CA GLN A 595 -25.79 4.37 -17.14
C GLN A 595 -25.60 5.57 -16.21
N VAL A 596 -24.38 6.12 -16.15
CA VAL A 596 -24.10 7.34 -15.37
C VAL A 596 -24.77 8.55 -16.01
N MET A 597 -24.65 8.69 -17.33
CA MET A 597 -25.31 9.77 -18.08
C MET A 597 -26.83 9.77 -17.88
N VAL A 598 -27.47 8.59 -17.94
CA VAL A 598 -28.92 8.47 -17.75
C VAL A 598 -29.36 8.79 -16.32
N ALA A 599 -28.49 8.59 -15.32
CA ALA A 599 -28.76 8.91 -13.93
C ALA A 599 -28.53 10.39 -13.57
N ALA A 600 -27.94 11.18 -14.47
CA ALA A 600 -27.65 12.59 -14.23
C ALA A 600 -28.93 13.43 -14.19
N ASP A 601 -28.91 14.50 -13.39
CA ASP A 601 -29.98 15.51 -13.41
C ASP A 601 -29.85 16.39 -14.68
N ARG A 602 -28.60 16.63 -15.11
CA ARG A 602 -28.26 17.45 -16.28
C ARG A 602 -27.01 16.91 -16.97
N ILE A 603 -26.97 16.99 -18.30
CA ILE A 603 -25.83 16.63 -19.14
C ILE A 603 -25.35 17.85 -19.93
N ILE A 604 -24.04 18.04 -19.95
CA ILE A 604 -23.33 19.01 -20.78
C ILE A 604 -22.44 18.23 -21.75
N ASP A 605 -22.72 18.33 -23.05
CA ASP A 605 -21.91 17.70 -24.09
C ASP A 605 -20.94 18.75 -24.68
N ILE A 606 -19.64 18.42 -24.66
CA ILE A 606 -18.57 19.30 -25.17
C ILE A 606 -18.01 18.71 -26.46
N GLY A 607 -17.94 19.54 -27.51
CA GLY A 607 -17.46 19.11 -28.81
C GLY A 607 -17.40 20.26 -29.82
N PRO A 608 -17.57 19.98 -31.14
CA PRO A 608 -17.88 18.68 -31.74
C PRO A 608 -16.68 17.73 -31.94
N GLY A 609 -15.44 18.22 -31.81
CA GLY A 609 -14.23 17.42 -32.05
C GLY A 609 -13.17 17.51 -30.94
N PRO A 610 -12.05 16.78 -31.10
CA PRO A 610 -10.90 16.88 -30.20
C PRO A 610 -10.10 18.16 -30.44
N GLY A 611 -9.34 18.60 -29.44
CA GLY A 611 -8.37 19.68 -29.56
C GLY A 611 -9.02 21.01 -29.95
N GLU A 612 -8.46 21.69 -30.95
CA GLU A 612 -8.95 23.01 -31.39
C GLU A 612 -10.39 22.99 -31.95
N ARG A 613 -10.85 21.82 -32.41
CA ARG A 613 -12.21 21.59 -32.91
C ARG A 613 -13.24 21.41 -31.78
N GLY A 614 -12.78 21.34 -30.52
CA GLY A 614 -13.60 21.23 -29.34
C GLY A 614 -13.85 22.57 -28.65
N GLY A 615 -14.03 22.52 -27.34
CA GLY A 615 -14.09 23.68 -26.45
C GLY A 615 -15.40 24.46 -26.50
N ARG A 616 -16.45 23.89 -27.11
CA ARG A 616 -17.79 24.47 -27.18
C ARG A 616 -18.82 23.51 -26.58
N ILE A 617 -19.84 24.06 -25.94
CA ILE A 617 -21.01 23.29 -25.50
C ILE A 617 -21.88 23.03 -26.73
N VAL A 618 -22.04 21.76 -27.09
CA VAL A 618 -22.90 21.35 -28.22
C VAL A 618 -24.30 20.95 -27.76
N PHE A 619 -24.45 20.59 -26.49
CA PHE A 619 -25.74 20.31 -25.86
C PHE A 619 -25.68 20.60 -24.36
N ASP A 620 -26.80 21.11 -23.82
CA ASP A 620 -26.99 21.38 -22.40
C ASP A 620 -28.47 21.12 -22.04
N GLY A 621 -28.73 20.11 -21.22
CA GLY A 621 -30.10 19.73 -20.86
C GLY A 621 -30.19 18.38 -20.16
N THR A 622 -31.39 17.79 -20.15
CA THR A 622 -31.63 16.49 -19.49
C THR A 622 -31.15 15.31 -20.34
N PRO A 623 -30.90 14.13 -19.73
CA PRO A 623 -30.54 12.92 -20.47
C PRO A 623 -31.56 12.51 -21.55
N ALA A 624 -32.85 12.75 -21.29
CA ALA A 624 -33.92 12.47 -22.24
C ALA A 624 -33.84 13.37 -23.49
N GLN A 625 -33.53 14.65 -23.29
CA GLN A 625 -33.34 15.61 -24.39
C GLN A 625 -32.09 15.29 -25.22
N LEU A 626 -30.98 14.85 -24.58
CA LEU A 626 -29.74 14.49 -25.28
C LEU A 626 -29.96 13.35 -26.28
N ARG A 627 -30.77 12.35 -25.95
CA ARG A 627 -31.09 11.23 -26.87
C ARG A 627 -31.66 11.70 -28.21
N ALA A 628 -32.37 12.83 -28.22
CA ALA A 628 -32.96 13.41 -29.43
C ALA A 628 -32.08 14.53 -30.04
N ALA A 629 -31.04 14.97 -29.34
CA ALA A 629 -30.20 16.08 -29.78
C ALA A 629 -29.28 15.69 -30.95
N PRO A 630 -29.04 16.60 -31.90
CA PRO A 630 -28.12 16.39 -33.02
C PRO A 630 -26.66 16.57 -32.58
N SER A 631 -26.20 15.75 -31.63
CA SER A 631 -24.80 15.68 -31.21
C SER A 631 -24.27 14.26 -31.37
N LEU A 632 -22.96 14.09 -31.51
CA LEU A 632 -22.34 12.77 -31.64
C LEU A 632 -22.73 11.85 -30.48
N THR A 633 -22.64 12.37 -29.24
CA THR A 633 -23.04 11.63 -28.05
C THR A 633 -24.54 11.33 -28.06
N GLY A 634 -25.38 12.28 -28.48
CA GLY A 634 -26.82 12.09 -28.64
C GLY A 634 -27.18 11.02 -29.68
N ASP A 635 -26.42 10.94 -30.78
CA ASP A 635 -26.61 9.95 -31.85
C ASP A 635 -26.28 8.54 -31.39
N TYR A 636 -25.21 8.35 -30.61
CA TYR A 636 -24.89 7.06 -30.00
C TYR A 636 -25.89 6.70 -28.89
N LEU A 637 -26.22 7.63 -27.99
CA LEU A 637 -27.14 7.38 -26.88
C LEU A 637 -28.58 7.15 -27.35
N GLY A 638 -28.99 7.81 -28.43
CA GLY A 638 -30.27 7.62 -29.11
C GLY A 638 -30.28 6.41 -30.06
N GLY A 639 -29.14 5.75 -30.27
CA GLY A 639 -29.01 4.55 -31.10
C GLY A 639 -29.09 4.79 -32.61
N ARG A 640 -28.96 6.06 -33.06
CA ARG A 640 -28.83 6.46 -34.47
C ARG A 640 -27.48 6.06 -35.05
N LEU A 641 -26.44 6.12 -34.21
CA LEU A 641 -25.11 5.55 -34.49
C LEU A 641 -24.86 4.37 -33.55
N ARG A 642 -24.13 3.36 -34.06
CA ARG A 642 -23.71 2.18 -33.30
C ARG A 642 -22.31 1.78 -33.73
N VAL A 643 -21.53 1.25 -32.80
CA VAL A 643 -20.25 0.62 -33.14
C VAL A 643 -20.56 -0.76 -33.73
N GLU A 644 -20.33 -0.93 -35.04
CA GLU A 644 -20.34 -2.26 -35.65
C GLU A 644 -19.05 -2.99 -35.28
N ALA A 645 -19.15 -4.08 -34.53
CA ALA A 645 -17.99 -4.89 -34.22
C ALA A 645 -17.50 -5.59 -35.50
N PRO A 646 -16.19 -5.54 -35.82
CA PRO A 646 -15.65 -6.39 -36.88
C PRO A 646 -15.97 -7.85 -36.55
N ARG A 647 -16.33 -8.64 -37.57
CA ARG A 647 -16.64 -10.08 -37.37
C ARG A 647 -15.42 -10.75 -36.73
N PRO A 648 -15.55 -11.34 -35.53
CA PRO A 648 -14.42 -11.97 -34.87
C PRO A 648 -13.90 -13.12 -35.72
N MET A 649 -12.57 -13.23 -35.84
CA MET A 649 -11.97 -14.37 -36.51
C MET A 649 -12.30 -15.66 -35.76
N PRO A 650 -12.81 -16.71 -36.42
CA PRO A 650 -13.19 -17.93 -35.74
C PRO A 650 -11.98 -18.62 -35.12
N VAL A 651 -12.22 -19.28 -33.98
CA VAL A 651 -11.24 -20.14 -33.31
C VAL A 651 -11.54 -21.58 -33.70
N ALA A 652 -10.83 -22.08 -34.70
CA ALA A 652 -10.90 -23.47 -35.13
C ALA A 652 -10.09 -24.40 -34.20
N ALA A 653 -10.31 -25.71 -34.29
CA ALA A 653 -9.59 -26.71 -33.50
C ALA A 653 -8.07 -26.67 -33.70
N ASN A 654 -7.61 -26.33 -34.91
CA ASN A 654 -6.20 -26.19 -35.26
C ASN A 654 -5.62 -24.79 -35.00
N THR A 655 -6.38 -23.88 -34.39
CA THR A 655 -5.86 -22.53 -34.06
C THR A 655 -4.76 -22.69 -33.02
N PRO A 656 -3.56 -22.15 -33.24
CA PRO A 656 -2.47 -22.27 -32.28
C PRO A 656 -2.85 -21.65 -30.93
N ARG A 657 -2.45 -22.26 -29.82
CA ARG A 657 -2.87 -21.85 -28.46
C ARG A 657 -1.69 -21.77 -27.50
N LEU A 658 -1.82 -20.87 -26.54
CA LEU A 658 -1.01 -20.81 -25.33
C LEU A 658 -1.83 -21.42 -24.18
N LEU A 659 -1.31 -22.46 -23.54
CA LEU A 659 -1.98 -23.14 -22.43
C LEU A 659 -1.30 -22.76 -21.12
N LEU A 660 -2.05 -22.20 -20.19
CA LEU A 660 -1.61 -21.91 -18.83
C LEU A 660 -2.44 -22.78 -17.89
N GLU A 661 -1.79 -23.72 -17.19
CA GLU A 661 -2.47 -24.71 -16.34
C GLU A 661 -2.20 -24.47 -14.85
N GLY A 662 -3.21 -24.73 -14.03
CA GLY A 662 -3.09 -24.84 -12.59
C GLY A 662 -2.73 -23.54 -11.85
N VAL A 663 -3.29 -22.41 -12.28
CA VAL A 663 -3.00 -21.12 -11.67
C VAL A 663 -3.65 -21.01 -10.28
N ASN A 664 -2.81 -20.84 -9.25
CA ASN A 664 -3.18 -20.79 -7.84
C ASN A 664 -2.73 -19.49 -7.15
N ALA A 665 -2.39 -18.46 -7.93
CA ALA A 665 -1.99 -17.15 -7.40
C ALA A 665 -3.18 -16.34 -6.84
N HIS A 666 -2.98 -15.70 -5.68
CA HIS A 666 -3.96 -14.84 -4.99
C HIS A 666 -5.35 -15.46 -4.78
N ASN A 667 -6.32 -15.10 -5.60
CA ASN A 667 -7.71 -15.55 -5.50
C ASN A 667 -8.09 -16.60 -6.57
N LEU A 668 -7.18 -16.96 -7.47
CA LEU A 668 -7.38 -17.97 -8.48
C LEU A 668 -7.32 -19.37 -7.86
N LYS A 669 -8.24 -20.24 -8.28
CA LYS A 669 -8.45 -21.58 -7.72
C LYS A 669 -8.13 -22.64 -8.78
N ASN A 670 -6.86 -23.01 -8.90
CA ASN A 670 -6.36 -24.00 -9.85
C ASN A 670 -6.89 -23.78 -11.27
N VAL A 671 -6.81 -22.54 -11.76
CA VAL A 671 -7.42 -22.15 -13.03
C VAL A 671 -6.52 -22.56 -14.19
N SER A 672 -7.07 -23.28 -15.15
CA SER A 672 -6.41 -23.57 -16.43
C SER A 672 -7.10 -22.83 -17.56
N VAL A 673 -6.34 -22.17 -18.43
CA VAL A 673 -6.85 -21.35 -19.55
C VAL A 673 -6.07 -21.61 -20.83
N GLU A 674 -6.80 -21.67 -21.94
CA GLU A 674 -6.24 -21.73 -23.29
C GLU A 674 -6.47 -20.41 -24.01
N LEU A 675 -5.40 -19.78 -24.50
CA LEU A 675 -5.44 -18.49 -25.17
C LEU A 675 -5.10 -18.69 -26.67
N PRO A 676 -6.06 -18.50 -27.59
CA PRO A 676 -5.80 -18.67 -29.02
C PRO A 676 -4.90 -17.55 -29.55
N LEU A 677 -3.82 -17.93 -30.25
CA LEU A 677 -2.85 -17.02 -30.84
C LEU A 677 -3.37 -16.42 -32.16
N GLY A 678 -2.89 -15.23 -32.51
CA GLY A 678 -3.33 -14.52 -33.71
C GLY A 678 -4.81 -14.12 -33.67
N ARG A 679 -5.34 -13.88 -32.45
CA ARG A 679 -6.72 -13.46 -32.20
C ARG A 679 -6.75 -12.32 -31.19
N LEU A 680 -7.79 -11.49 -31.25
CA LEU A 680 -8.09 -10.52 -30.20
C LEU A 680 -8.79 -11.25 -29.05
N VAL A 681 -8.06 -11.51 -27.95
CA VAL A 681 -8.59 -12.21 -26.78
C VAL A 681 -8.93 -11.19 -25.70
N CYS A 682 -10.20 -11.17 -25.28
CA CYS A 682 -10.67 -10.31 -24.21
C CYS A 682 -10.86 -11.13 -22.92
N VAL A 683 -10.12 -10.78 -21.87
CA VAL A 683 -10.30 -11.36 -20.53
C VAL A 683 -11.27 -10.50 -19.73
N THR A 684 -12.50 -11.00 -19.53
CA THR A 684 -13.58 -10.27 -18.85
C THR A 684 -13.91 -10.87 -17.48
N GLY A 685 -14.66 -10.12 -16.67
CA GLY A 685 -15.08 -10.50 -15.32
C GLY A 685 -15.17 -9.31 -14.37
N VAL A 686 -15.81 -9.52 -13.22
CA VAL A 686 -16.04 -8.48 -12.19
C VAL A 686 -14.74 -7.98 -11.55
N SER A 687 -14.75 -6.81 -10.90
CA SER A 687 -13.58 -6.34 -10.15
C SER A 687 -13.20 -7.35 -9.05
N GLY A 688 -11.91 -7.57 -8.85
CA GLY A 688 -11.41 -8.57 -7.89
C GLY A 688 -11.54 -10.04 -8.33
N SER A 689 -12.02 -10.34 -9.55
CA SER A 689 -12.12 -11.73 -10.02
C SER A 689 -10.77 -12.41 -10.31
N GLY A 690 -9.66 -11.66 -10.30
CA GLY A 690 -8.31 -12.19 -10.55
C GLY A 690 -7.79 -12.00 -11.96
N LYS A 691 -8.42 -11.15 -12.80
CA LYS A 691 -7.97 -10.85 -14.17
C LYS A 691 -6.52 -10.36 -14.23
N SER A 692 -6.20 -9.35 -13.44
CA SER A 692 -4.83 -8.80 -13.35
C SER A 692 -3.86 -9.84 -12.83
N THR A 693 -4.26 -10.65 -11.86
CA THR A 693 -3.41 -11.75 -11.38
C THR A 693 -3.12 -12.78 -12.46
N LEU A 694 -4.14 -13.19 -13.23
CA LEU A 694 -3.96 -14.14 -14.31
C LEU A 694 -2.99 -13.60 -15.38
N VAL A 695 -3.19 -12.35 -15.82
CA VAL A 695 -2.47 -11.78 -16.96
C VAL A 695 -1.13 -11.14 -16.55
N GLN A 696 -1.14 -10.25 -15.55
CA GLN A 696 0.02 -9.43 -15.16
C GLN A 696 0.92 -10.11 -14.13
N ASP A 697 0.36 -10.83 -13.15
CA ASP A 697 1.17 -11.44 -12.07
C ASP A 697 1.67 -12.85 -12.42
N VAL A 698 0.96 -13.57 -13.32
CA VAL A 698 1.27 -14.96 -13.68
C VAL A 698 1.73 -15.09 -15.13
N LEU A 699 0.84 -14.83 -16.10
CA LEU A 699 1.10 -15.11 -17.51
C LEU A 699 2.28 -14.30 -18.07
N TYR A 700 2.28 -12.99 -17.86
CA TYR A 700 3.32 -12.11 -18.40
C TYR A 700 4.72 -12.41 -17.82
N PRO A 701 4.93 -12.50 -16.49
CA PRO A 701 6.23 -12.88 -15.94
C PRO A 701 6.64 -14.30 -16.32
N ALA A 702 5.70 -15.25 -16.43
CA ALA A 702 6.01 -16.61 -16.86
C ALA A 702 6.51 -16.64 -18.31
N LEU A 703 5.91 -15.85 -19.20
CA LEU A 703 6.37 -15.69 -20.59
C LEU A 703 7.75 -15.03 -20.64
N LEU A 704 7.99 -13.94 -19.89
CA LEU A 704 9.30 -13.29 -19.83
C LEU A 704 10.39 -14.25 -19.35
N LYS A 705 10.10 -15.03 -18.29
CA LYS A 705 11.00 -16.06 -17.75
C LYS A 705 11.34 -17.12 -18.80
N GLN A 706 10.35 -17.60 -19.56
CA GLN A 706 10.60 -18.54 -20.66
C GLN A 706 11.44 -17.93 -21.80
N LYS A 707 11.38 -16.61 -22.01
CA LYS A 707 12.22 -15.89 -22.97
C LYS A 707 13.58 -15.46 -22.40
N GLY A 708 13.90 -15.84 -21.16
CA GLY A 708 15.15 -15.46 -20.49
C GLY A 708 15.27 -13.95 -20.20
N LYS A 709 14.14 -13.23 -20.22
CA LYS A 709 14.08 -11.81 -19.87
C LYS A 709 13.92 -11.64 -18.36
N PRO A 710 14.58 -10.65 -17.72
CA PRO A 710 14.39 -10.39 -16.30
C PRO A 710 12.94 -10.00 -16.00
N SER A 711 12.31 -10.67 -15.05
CA SER A 711 10.99 -10.34 -14.52
C SER A 711 10.90 -10.71 -13.05
N GLU A 712 9.94 -10.13 -12.33
CA GLU A 712 9.55 -10.66 -11.01
C GLU A 712 9.15 -12.14 -11.14
N ALA A 713 9.20 -12.88 -10.03
CA ALA A 713 8.79 -14.28 -10.02
C ALA A 713 7.30 -14.39 -10.39
N PRO A 714 6.93 -15.24 -11.38
CA PRO A 714 5.52 -15.45 -11.69
C PRO A 714 4.78 -16.01 -10.48
N GLY A 715 3.54 -15.56 -10.29
CA GLY A 715 2.64 -16.16 -9.29
C GLY A 715 2.43 -17.66 -9.54
N ALA A 716 2.05 -18.43 -8.52
CA ALA A 716 2.00 -19.89 -8.59
C ALA A 716 1.10 -20.42 -9.74
N PHE A 717 1.68 -21.30 -10.56
CA PHE A 717 1.02 -22.04 -11.65
C PHE A 717 1.72 -23.39 -11.87
N ASP A 718 1.05 -24.34 -12.51
CA ASP A 718 1.60 -25.68 -12.75
C ASP A 718 2.45 -25.72 -14.02
N ARG A 719 1.88 -25.30 -15.17
CA ARG A 719 2.55 -25.41 -16.48
C ARG A 719 2.16 -24.28 -17.45
N LEU A 720 3.08 -23.94 -18.36
CA LEU A 720 2.86 -23.01 -19.47
C LEU A 720 3.41 -23.64 -20.76
N LEU A 721 2.51 -23.94 -21.71
CA LEU A 721 2.80 -24.58 -23.00
C LEU A 721 2.41 -23.66 -24.17
N GLY A 722 3.09 -23.74 -25.31
CA GLY A 722 2.77 -22.93 -26.50
C GLY A 722 3.53 -21.60 -26.58
N ALA A 723 4.33 -21.27 -25.58
CA ALA A 723 5.08 -20.02 -25.49
C ALA A 723 6.24 -19.95 -26.50
N GLU A 724 6.72 -21.08 -27.00
CA GLU A 724 7.68 -21.20 -28.09
C GLU A 724 7.18 -20.62 -29.42
N GLN A 725 5.86 -20.53 -29.60
CA GLN A 725 5.23 -20.04 -30.83
C GLN A 725 5.22 -18.50 -30.93
N ILE A 726 5.61 -17.80 -29.86
CA ILE A 726 5.60 -16.34 -29.77
C ILE A 726 7.04 -15.83 -29.80
N ALA A 727 7.35 -14.82 -30.60
CA ALA A 727 8.70 -14.25 -30.64
C ALA A 727 9.00 -13.39 -29.40
N ASP A 728 8.09 -12.46 -29.07
CA ASP A 728 8.23 -11.55 -27.93
C ASP A 728 6.87 -11.19 -27.33
N VAL A 729 6.87 -10.64 -26.11
CA VAL A 729 5.68 -10.23 -25.37
C VAL A 729 5.86 -8.80 -24.88
N VAL A 730 4.87 -7.95 -25.16
CA VAL A 730 4.84 -6.54 -24.78
C VAL A 730 3.60 -6.30 -23.93
N MET A 731 3.80 -5.75 -22.73
CA MET A 731 2.71 -5.27 -21.89
C MET A 731 2.58 -3.76 -22.06
N VAL A 732 1.43 -3.31 -22.56
CA VAL A 732 1.06 -1.90 -22.60
C VAL A 732 0.17 -1.63 -21.39
N ASP A 733 0.65 -0.82 -20.45
CA ASP A 733 -0.07 -0.49 -19.22
C ASP A 733 -0.43 1.00 -19.15
N GLN A 734 -1.08 1.41 -18.05
CA GLN A 734 -1.47 2.80 -17.77
C GLN A 734 -0.45 3.52 -16.87
N THR A 735 0.77 3.01 -16.75
CA THR A 735 1.78 3.71 -15.95
C THR A 735 2.18 5.02 -16.64
N PRO A 736 2.42 6.11 -15.89
CA PRO A 736 2.82 7.37 -16.50
C PRO A 736 4.08 7.19 -17.34
N ILE A 737 4.03 7.65 -18.59
CA ILE A 737 5.12 7.55 -19.59
C ILE A 737 6.43 8.14 -19.05
N GLY A 738 6.34 9.20 -18.24
CA GLY A 738 7.48 9.80 -17.55
C GLY A 738 7.07 10.48 -16.26
N LYS A 739 7.97 10.50 -15.27
CA LYS A 739 7.76 11.16 -13.97
C LYS A 739 8.24 12.61 -13.92
N THR A 740 8.76 13.13 -15.02
CA THR A 740 9.37 14.46 -15.08
C THR A 740 8.87 15.22 -16.29
N ALA A 741 8.77 16.55 -16.18
CA ALA A 741 8.36 17.43 -17.28
C ALA A 741 9.30 17.39 -18.51
N ARG A 742 10.45 16.70 -18.39
CA ARG A 742 11.36 16.42 -19.50
C ARG A 742 10.79 15.45 -20.52
N SER A 743 9.96 14.49 -20.07
CA SER A 743 9.28 13.57 -20.99
C SER A 743 8.14 14.31 -21.69
N ASN A 744 8.07 14.19 -23.01
CA ASN A 744 7.00 14.70 -23.87
C ASN A 744 6.74 13.73 -25.03
N PRO A 745 5.60 13.83 -25.75
CA PRO A 745 5.28 12.93 -26.86
C PRO A 745 6.41 12.78 -27.88
N ALA A 746 7.02 13.89 -28.31
CA ALA A 746 8.07 13.86 -29.34
C ALA A 746 9.35 13.12 -28.89
N SER A 747 9.75 13.28 -27.63
CA SER A 747 10.92 12.57 -27.07
C SER A 747 10.62 11.09 -26.81
N TYR A 748 9.40 10.75 -26.41
CA TYR A 748 9.01 9.38 -26.11
C TYR A 748 8.97 8.48 -27.34
N VAL A 749 8.38 8.97 -28.44
CA VAL A 749 8.33 8.21 -29.72
C VAL A 749 9.64 8.30 -30.52
N GLY A 750 10.63 9.03 -30.01
CA GLY A 750 11.94 9.19 -30.66
C GLY A 750 11.98 10.20 -31.81
N ALA A 751 10.85 10.80 -32.20
CA ALA A 751 10.79 11.80 -33.29
C ALA A 751 11.66 13.05 -33.01
N PHE A 752 11.84 13.41 -31.74
CA PHE A 752 12.61 14.60 -31.37
C PHE A 752 14.08 14.53 -31.80
N ASP A 753 14.69 13.35 -31.92
CA ASP A 753 16.07 13.24 -32.41
C ASP A 753 16.20 13.66 -33.88
N ALA A 754 15.25 13.22 -34.72
CA ALA A 754 15.19 13.61 -36.12
C ALA A 754 14.94 15.12 -36.27
N ILE A 755 14.02 15.69 -35.46
CA ILE A 755 13.75 17.13 -35.45
C ILE A 755 15.01 17.93 -35.08
N ARG A 756 15.74 17.56 -34.02
CA ARG A 756 16.98 18.25 -33.63
C ARG A 756 18.05 18.22 -34.72
N LYS A 757 18.17 17.11 -35.45
CA LYS A 757 19.11 16.99 -36.58
C LYS A 757 18.77 17.94 -37.72
N LEU A 758 17.48 18.17 -38.00
CA LEU A 758 17.04 19.16 -38.98
C LEU A 758 17.40 20.59 -38.55
N PHE A 759 17.15 20.95 -37.29
CA PHE A 759 17.52 22.26 -36.76
C PHE A 759 19.03 22.52 -36.80
N ALA A 760 19.86 21.50 -36.52
CA ALA A 760 21.31 21.60 -36.65
C ALA A 760 21.79 21.82 -38.10
N GLN A 761 20.97 21.51 -39.09
CA GLN A 761 21.27 21.72 -40.51
C GLN A 761 20.78 23.07 -41.05
N ALA A 762 20.02 23.85 -40.26
CA ALA A 762 19.52 25.16 -40.66
C ALA A 762 20.68 26.13 -40.96
N PRO A 763 20.52 27.09 -41.90
CA PRO A 763 21.60 28.01 -42.29
C PRO A 763 22.25 28.73 -41.11
N LEU A 764 21.42 29.31 -40.22
CA LEU A 764 21.88 30.04 -39.02
C LEU A 764 22.56 29.11 -38.00
N ALA A 765 22.10 27.86 -37.89
CA ALA A 765 22.73 26.88 -37.01
C ALA A 765 24.13 26.50 -37.51
N ARG A 766 24.31 26.35 -38.83
CA ARG A 766 25.62 26.06 -39.43
C ARG A 766 26.58 27.23 -39.26
N GLU A 767 26.12 28.47 -39.43
CA GLU A 767 26.90 29.68 -39.20
C GLU A 767 27.41 29.77 -37.75
N ARG A 768 26.54 29.45 -36.79
CA ARG A 768 26.86 29.47 -35.35
C ARG A 768 27.51 28.19 -34.82
N ALA A 769 27.83 27.23 -35.70
CA ALA A 769 28.36 25.92 -35.36
C ALA A 769 27.52 25.15 -34.30
N TYR A 770 26.20 25.33 -34.32
CA TYR A 770 25.28 24.60 -33.44
C TYR A 770 25.14 23.15 -33.89
N THR A 771 25.01 22.26 -32.91
CA THR A 771 24.84 20.81 -33.15
C THR A 771 23.44 20.37 -32.72
N ALA A 772 23.06 19.13 -33.06
CA ALA A 772 21.82 18.53 -32.55
C ALA A 772 21.78 18.47 -31.01
N GLY A 773 22.96 18.53 -30.36
CA GLY A 773 23.08 18.68 -28.90
C GLY A 773 22.53 20.01 -28.41
N THR A 774 22.80 21.13 -29.10
CA THR A 774 22.34 22.48 -28.73
C THR A 774 20.81 22.55 -28.63
N PHE A 775 20.11 21.87 -29.54
CA PHE A 775 18.65 21.78 -29.58
C PHE A 775 18.05 20.73 -28.62
N SER A 776 18.85 20.19 -27.68
CA SER A 776 18.40 19.23 -26.68
C SER A 776 18.08 19.89 -25.35
N PHE A 777 16.82 19.87 -24.93
CA PHE A 777 16.44 20.31 -23.58
C PHE A 777 16.90 19.33 -22.47
N ASN A 778 17.30 18.10 -22.81
CA ASN A 778 17.72 17.09 -21.83
C ASN A 778 19.15 17.25 -21.34
N GLY A 779 20.06 17.72 -22.21
CA GLY A 779 21.49 17.77 -21.88
C GLY A 779 22.32 18.66 -22.79
N GLY A 780 21.68 19.53 -23.58
CA GLY A 780 22.36 20.47 -24.47
C GLY A 780 22.71 21.80 -23.81
N ASP A 781 23.70 22.49 -24.36
CA ASP A 781 24.11 23.83 -23.90
C ASP A 781 23.06 24.92 -24.22
N GLY A 782 22.16 24.65 -25.17
CA GLY A 782 21.11 25.57 -25.60
C GLY A 782 19.86 25.61 -24.71
N ARG A 783 19.79 24.80 -23.65
CA ARG A 783 18.64 24.80 -22.73
C ARG A 783 18.64 26.02 -21.81
N CYS A 784 17.46 26.45 -21.38
CA CYS A 784 17.31 27.49 -20.36
C CYS A 784 18.06 27.07 -19.07
N PRO A 785 18.95 27.92 -18.52
CA PRO A 785 19.77 27.56 -17.36
C PRO A 785 18.95 27.42 -16.07
N THR A 786 17.88 28.20 -15.94
CA THR A 786 17.06 28.30 -14.72
C THR A 786 16.23 27.05 -14.49
N CYS A 787 15.45 26.63 -15.48
CA CYS A 787 14.68 25.38 -15.42
C CYS A 787 15.51 24.15 -15.84
N GLY A 788 16.74 24.33 -16.33
CA GLY A 788 17.57 23.25 -16.86
C GLY A 788 16.92 22.48 -18.02
N GLY A 789 16.06 23.16 -18.81
CA GLY A 789 15.35 22.62 -19.96
C GLY A 789 13.99 21.96 -19.69
N THR A 790 13.48 21.97 -18.46
CA THR A 790 12.14 21.43 -18.17
C THR A 790 11.02 22.33 -18.70
N GLY A 791 11.26 23.64 -18.80
CA GLY A 791 10.24 24.67 -19.07
C GLY A 791 9.41 25.05 -17.84
N PHE A 792 9.43 24.22 -16.80
CA PHE A 792 8.64 24.39 -15.59
C PHE A 792 9.50 24.19 -14.34
N GLU A 793 9.20 24.96 -13.30
CA GLU A 793 9.72 24.76 -11.96
C GLU A 793 8.74 23.92 -11.15
N HIS A 794 9.28 22.90 -10.48
CA HIS A 794 8.49 22.07 -9.57
C HIS A 794 8.49 22.72 -8.19
N VAL A 795 7.32 23.16 -7.74
CA VAL A 795 7.14 23.73 -6.41
C VAL A 795 6.45 22.68 -5.54
N GLU A 796 7.20 22.18 -4.55
CA GLU A 796 6.66 21.26 -3.56
C GLU A 796 5.71 22.01 -2.63
N MET A 797 4.47 21.55 -2.56
CA MET A 797 3.44 22.15 -1.72
C MET A 797 3.24 21.30 -0.46
N GLN A 798 3.20 21.91 0.72
CA GLN A 798 3.14 21.14 1.98
C GLN A 798 1.77 20.48 2.23
N PHE A 799 0.69 21.10 1.76
CA PHE A 799 -0.70 20.69 2.05
C PHE A 799 -1.55 20.45 0.79
N LEU A 800 -0.99 20.74 -0.38
CA LEU A 800 -1.66 20.60 -1.68
C LEU A 800 -0.81 19.69 -2.56
N SER A 801 -1.39 19.20 -3.65
CA SER A 801 -0.59 18.54 -4.69
C SER A 801 0.47 19.50 -5.22
N ASP A 802 1.67 18.97 -5.45
CA ASP A 802 2.78 19.73 -6.04
C ASP A 802 2.36 20.37 -7.35
N VAL A 803 2.84 21.59 -7.60
CA VAL A 803 2.45 22.39 -8.77
C VAL A 803 3.67 22.63 -9.65
N TYR A 804 3.48 22.49 -10.95
CA TYR A 804 4.47 22.89 -11.95
C TYR A 804 4.15 24.32 -12.42
N LEU A 805 5.03 25.26 -12.08
CA LEU A 805 4.92 26.65 -12.51
C LEU A 805 5.75 26.87 -13.77
N ARG A 806 5.28 27.71 -14.69
CA ARG A 806 6.09 28.10 -15.85
C ARG A 806 7.37 28.79 -15.38
N CYS A 807 8.49 28.44 -16.02
CA CYS A 807 9.77 29.06 -15.70
C CYS A 807 9.72 30.57 -16.03
N PRO A 808 10.06 31.47 -15.09
CA PRO A 808 9.95 32.91 -15.32
C PRO A 808 10.91 33.43 -16.41
N ASP A 809 12.03 32.73 -16.65
CA ASP A 809 13.07 33.20 -17.58
C ASP A 809 12.84 32.76 -19.03
N CYS A 810 12.19 31.61 -19.25
CA CYS A 810 11.92 31.11 -20.59
C CYS A 810 10.44 30.99 -20.93
N ASP A 811 9.54 31.29 -19.98
CA ASP A 811 8.08 31.18 -20.12
C ASP A 811 7.64 29.85 -20.75
N GLY A 812 8.19 28.74 -20.25
CA GLY A 812 7.86 27.40 -20.76
C GLY A 812 8.60 26.97 -22.03
N LYS A 813 9.32 27.86 -22.72
CA LYS A 813 9.98 27.57 -24.02
C LYS A 813 11.17 26.62 -23.96
N ARG A 814 11.67 26.30 -22.75
CA ARG A 814 12.76 25.34 -22.47
C ARG A 814 14.17 25.70 -22.97
N PHE A 815 14.31 26.63 -23.90
CA PHE A 815 15.59 27.00 -24.52
C PHE A 815 16.01 28.44 -24.18
N ARG A 816 17.28 28.76 -24.46
CA ARG A 816 17.79 30.13 -24.40
C ARG A 816 17.32 30.95 -25.60
N PRO A 817 17.19 32.28 -25.50
CA PRO A 817 16.71 33.12 -26.59
C PRO A 817 17.48 32.94 -27.90
N GLU A 818 18.80 32.77 -27.85
CA GLU A 818 19.66 32.69 -29.05
C GLU A 818 19.43 31.40 -29.86
N VAL A 819 18.91 30.35 -29.21
CA VAL A 819 18.54 29.09 -29.87
C VAL A 819 17.21 29.22 -30.60
N LEU A 820 16.30 30.05 -30.08
CA LEU A 820 14.97 30.28 -30.65
C LEU A 820 15.02 31.12 -31.94
N GLU A 821 16.13 31.84 -32.17
CA GLU A 821 16.39 32.55 -33.42
C GLU A 821 16.59 31.62 -34.62
N VAL A 822 16.98 30.37 -34.38
CA VAL A 822 17.14 29.37 -35.45
C VAL A 822 15.77 28.87 -35.87
N ARG A 823 15.45 29.06 -37.16
CA ARG A 823 14.19 28.61 -37.78
C ARG A 823 14.47 27.59 -38.87
N VAL A 824 13.60 26.59 -38.98
CA VAL A 824 13.60 25.63 -40.09
C VAL A 824 12.49 26.02 -41.06
N GLU A 825 12.86 26.19 -42.32
CA GLU A 825 11.91 26.44 -43.41
C GLU A 825 11.61 25.14 -44.15
N HIS A 826 10.33 24.82 -44.30
CA HIS A 826 9.88 23.64 -45.05
C HIS A 826 8.50 23.87 -45.64
N LEU A 827 8.32 23.53 -46.93
CA LEU A 827 7.08 23.71 -47.70
C LEU A 827 6.42 25.11 -47.56
N GLY A 828 7.23 26.17 -47.50
CA GLY A 828 6.75 27.55 -47.37
C GLY A 828 6.30 27.95 -45.95
N LYS A 829 6.52 27.08 -44.95
CA LYS A 829 6.31 27.37 -43.53
C LYS A 829 7.66 27.53 -42.83
N SER A 830 7.74 28.35 -41.80
CA SER A 830 8.96 28.60 -41.03
C SER A 830 8.66 28.59 -39.53
N ALA A 831 9.36 27.74 -38.77
CA ALA A 831 9.15 27.62 -37.33
C ALA A 831 10.46 27.49 -36.56
N SER A 832 10.51 28.08 -35.35
CA SER A 832 11.55 27.84 -34.36
C SER A 832 11.28 26.54 -33.58
N ILE A 833 12.25 26.09 -32.79
CA ILE A 833 12.13 24.80 -32.11
C ILE A 833 11.04 24.79 -31.02
N ASP A 834 10.80 25.91 -30.33
CA ASP A 834 9.72 26.05 -29.36
C ASP A 834 8.35 26.05 -30.03
N GLU A 835 8.20 26.76 -31.15
CA GLU A 835 6.98 26.74 -31.96
C GLU A 835 6.67 25.34 -32.48
N VAL A 836 7.68 24.59 -32.96
CA VAL A 836 7.50 23.18 -33.36
C VAL A 836 7.05 22.31 -32.17
N LEU A 837 7.56 22.56 -30.98
CA LEU A 837 7.12 21.83 -29.77
C LEU A 837 5.70 22.21 -29.33
N GLU A 838 5.23 23.42 -29.67
CA GLU A 838 3.85 23.86 -29.42
C GLU A 838 2.84 23.35 -30.47
N MET A 839 3.31 22.89 -31.64
CA MET A 839 2.45 22.27 -32.64
C MET A 839 1.80 20.99 -32.11
N THR A 840 0.54 20.79 -32.50
CA THR A 840 -0.14 19.50 -32.37
C THR A 840 0.53 18.45 -33.26
N VAL A 841 0.34 17.17 -32.94
CA VAL A 841 0.83 16.05 -33.78
C VAL A 841 0.33 16.21 -35.23
N SER A 842 -0.93 16.60 -35.43
CA SER A 842 -1.49 16.84 -36.77
C SER A 842 -0.76 17.96 -37.51
N GLU A 843 -0.52 19.10 -36.86
CA GLU A 843 0.18 20.23 -37.46
C GLU A 843 1.63 19.90 -37.76
N ALA A 844 2.29 19.15 -36.87
CA ALA A 844 3.67 18.72 -37.07
C ALA A 844 3.80 17.73 -38.24
N LEU A 845 2.86 16.79 -38.39
CA LEU A 845 2.84 15.87 -39.54
C LEU A 845 2.67 16.62 -40.87
N ASP A 846 1.82 17.65 -40.90
CA ASP A 846 1.67 18.50 -42.08
C ASP A 846 2.90 19.41 -42.31
N PHE A 847 3.48 19.96 -41.23
CA PHE A 847 4.69 20.76 -41.29
C PHE A 847 5.85 19.95 -41.86
N PHE A 848 6.11 18.73 -41.36
CA PHE A 848 7.22 17.85 -41.77
C PHE A 848 6.87 16.91 -42.93
N LYS A 849 5.87 17.24 -43.74
CA LYS A 849 5.44 16.41 -44.88
C LYS A 849 6.58 16.18 -45.87
N GLY A 850 6.74 14.95 -46.34
CA GLY A 850 7.88 14.48 -47.13
C GLY A 850 9.15 14.08 -46.34
N LEU A 851 9.32 14.50 -45.07
CA LEU A 851 10.48 14.13 -44.25
C LEU A 851 10.23 12.82 -43.50
N ARG A 852 10.73 11.72 -44.05
CA ARG A 852 10.43 10.34 -43.61
C ARG A 852 10.77 10.06 -42.15
N ASP A 853 11.93 10.49 -41.68
CA ASP A 853 12.41 10.17 -40.32
C ASP A 853 11.50 10.78 -39.24
N VAL A 854 11.02 12.01 -39.45
CA VAL A 854 10.11 12.69 -38.52
C VAL A 854 8.71 12.09 -38.61
N GLN A 855 8.18 11.89 -39.82
CA GLN A 855 6.84 11.32 -40.00
C GLN A 855 6.73 9.90 -39.46
N THR A 856 7.72 9.04 -39.68
CA THR A 856 7.68 7.66 -39.18
C THR A 856 7.67 7.62 -37.65
N GLY A 857 8.33 8.60 -37.01
CA GLY A 857 8.29 8.74 -35.55
C GLY A 857 6.96 9.28 -35.01
N LEU A 858 6.32 10.23 -35.72
CA LEU A 858 5.09 10.88 -35.26
C LEU A 858 3.78 10.16 -35.67
N ALA A 859 3.77 9.45 -36.80
CA ALA A 859 2.58 8.78 -37.33
C ALA A 859 1.89 7.84 -36.32
N PRO A 860 2.61 7.05 -35.51
CA PRO A 860 1.97 6.21 -34.50
C PRO A 860 1.10 6.99 -33.49
N LEU A 861 1.44 8.25 -33.18
CA LEU A 861 0.61 9.09 -32.31
C LEU A 861 -0.72 9.47 -32.97
N ALA A 862 -0.70 9.74 -34.27
CA ALA A 862 -1.91 10.03 -35.02
C ALA A 862 -2.79 8.77 -35.18
N ASP A 863 -2.18 7.63 -35.48
CA ASP A 863 -2.87 6.34 -35.65
C ASP A 863 -3.63 5.89 -34.39
N VAL A 864 -3.13 6.23 -33.20
CA VAL A 864 -3.80 5.96 -31.92
C VAL A 864 -4.80 7.06 -31.51
N GLY A 865 -4.99 8.10 -32.34
CA GLY A 865 -5.96 9.18 -32.13
C GLY A 865 -5.47 10.37 -31.30
N LEU A 866 -4.16 10.51 -31.06
CA LEU A 866 -3.56 11.60 -30.26
C LEU A 866 -3.11 12.79 -31.12
N GLU A 867 -3.75 12.99 -32.28
CA GLU A 867 -3.45 14.06 -33.24
C GLU A 867 -3.50 15.47 -32.64
N TYR A 868 -4.29 15.65 -31.58
CA TYR A 868 -4.53 16.93 -30.91
C TYR A 868 -3.51 17.28 -29.83
N VAL A 869 -2.65 16.34 -29.44
CA VAL A 869 -1.67 16.55 -28.36
C VAL A 869 -0.49 17.36 -28.90
N ARG A 870 0.03 18.30 -28.10
CA ARG A 870 1.23 19.08 -28.48
C ARG A 870 2.50 18.27 -28.32
N LEU A 871 3.44 18.40 -29.26
CA LEU A 871 4.70 17.64 -29.26
C LEU A 871 5.53 17.81 -27.98
N GLY A 872 5.53 19.02 -27.43
CA GLY A 872 6.24 19.44 -26.24
C GLY A 872 5.45 19.36 -24.95
N GLN A 873 4.19 18.89 -24.97
CA GLN A 873 3.37 18.78 -23.77
C GLN A 873 4.09 17.89 -22.74
N PRO A 874 4.31 18.37 -21.50
CA PRO A 874 4.84 17.52 -20.43
C PRO A 874 3.93 16.29 -20.25
N VAL A 875 4.50 15.08 -20.17
CA VAL A 875 3.65 13.89 -19.91
C VAL A 875 3.17 13.75 -18.45
N PRO A 876 3.81 14.35 -17.42
CA PRO A 876 3.22 14.32 -16.07
C PRO A 876 1.94 15.14 -15.91
N THR A 877 1.57 15.94 -16.92
CA THR A 877 0.34 16.76 -16.98
C THR A 877 -0.64 16.11 -17.94
#